data_AF-A0A6I6LFI9-F1
#
_entry.id   AF-A0A6I6LFI9-F1
#
_cell.length_a   1.000
_cell.length_b   1.000
_cell.length_c   1.000
_cell.angle_alpha   90.00
_cell.angle_beta   90.00
_cell.angle_gamma   90.00
#
_symmetry.space_group_name_H-M   'P 1'
#
loop_
_entity.id
_entity.type
_entity.pdbx_description
1 polymer ?
#
loop_
_entity_poly.entity_id
_entity_poly.type
_entity_poly.pdbx_seq_one_letter_code
_entity_poly.pdbx_strand_id
1 'polypeptide(L)'
;MQQKQIILESIQNLAEDDFSRSVLMPLLGKIGYINIEFNGGAYEQGKDIIAHMPAALGKDEIHVFQSKKFKSKKSTASRESFSEYIYQLNQCIQKPIALSDGSKRRPNKVYFVTPYQVDSRHLEEQFENLSLPNIEVLDGEYLAASIAKHWPSFAREIIPDAEIAISPALEEIFNIELNNALHINEQKKYTEYYNDLNFFVGEVDSCLVFGGEVEHQIVKHPPYSKAEWDELKKLNSALQDYGDPGVITSSITEIEEKYKSDLNAHVSAANAKLIKRSEDLQVSIANGKQKVTSTISERINYYSNVKDASGAKGTSLPDVALALSLLEDFKDQIGSSNEIECPTRAGIPKAAHETLQFLYNTRNEIFRSENELLLILKKIIPPPTINAKIDPTAFTKRINAKIRHAEEFIQKLNARSLTCSETKTILDEINSLLRAIDVATNHNQSIAHFRTTQGSTNKNVLDVSAHSIFDSGCNIAIYGEAGAGKTTTLHMYADKLYQNRQTGQITLFLPLNRITKKIGEMDKNSRSNLISEEKPFESLLNAFLSYRSVEASPDNRKSLIYALQNSKKCTVIVDALDEASTHAPWIIQALSELPSYASHAQVITSSRNCVKYIREVEFLGITLLPFTKKQLENFIFGWIGDDEQAGALLKIIEDKKLYEVAKNPLLATIICSLHTSEVPIPENEPELYWRKIELLCGLYDHHKGIIRTKNEKSFLEACCIKLGYRFHRNEIRETSIPEMHKFLIADFESRYPPAKISSAIDDLIFSCNILIKQPGSENYGFEHLRYQELLAAKEIERNRSIDITILIGKEWWKGPLYLYSFNHDIQFLIDEIYDKKGNISKYKETLLLMIEARPSKQRSNLVALVNRLAKQDSFDGLGRSSSYDYDYEDLF
;
A
#
# COMPACT_ATOMS: atom_id res chain seq x y z
N MET A 1 10.02 -28.53 12.43
CA MET A 1 9.26 -29.70 12.92
C MET A 1 8.47 -30.40 11.81
N GLN A 2 7.80 -29.68 10.90
CA GLN A 2 6.96 -30.26 9.83
C GLN A 2 7.70 -31.21 8.85
N GLN A 3 8.92 -30.88 8.42
CA GLN A 3 9.70 -31.72 7.51
C GLN A 3 10.00 -33.12 8.09
N LYS A 4 10.35 -33.20 9.39
CA LYS A 4 10.61 -34.48 10.06
C LYS A 4 9.34 -35.32 10.16
N GLN A 5 8.19 -34.70 10.42
CA GLN A 5 6.90 -35.37 10.53
C GLN A 5 6.48 -36.02 9.19
N ILE A 6 6.59 -35.28 8.08
CA ILE A 6 6.23 -35.78 6.74
C ILE A 6 7.16 -36.93 6.32
N ILE A 7 8.47 -36.79 6.57
CA ILE A 7 9.43 -37.88 6.33
C ILE A 7 9.03 -39.11 7.15
N LEU A 8 8.71 -38.93 8.42
CA LEU A 8 8.31 -40.01 9.33
C LEU A 8 7.05 -40.75 8.83
N GLU A 9 6.01 -40.01 8.43
CA GLU A 9 4.78 -40.59 7.90
C GLU A 9 5.02 -41.34 6.58
N SER A 10 5.86 -40.78 5.69
CA SER A 10 6.21 -41.42 4.41
C SER A 10 6.95 -42.74 4.61
N ILE A 11 8.01 -42.77 5.42
CA ILE A 11 8.77 -44.00 5.69
C ILE A 11 7.94 -45.04 6.47
N GLN A 12 6.98 -44.60 7.28
CA GLN A 12 6.06 -45.48 7.99
C GLN A 12 5.00 -46.13 7.10
N ASN A 13 4.78 -45.64 5.88
CA ASN A 13 3.80 -46.21 4.94
C ASN A 13 4.42 -47.25 3.97
N LEU A 14 5.74 -47.32 3.86
CA LEU A 14 6.43 -48.29 2.99
C LEU A 14 6.36 -49.74 3.53
N ALA A 15 6.42 -50.75 2.68
CA ALA A 15 6.67 -52.12 3.14
C ALA A 15 8.07 -52.26 3.77
N GLU A 16 8.32 -53.29 4.58
CA GLU A 16 9.60 -53.45 5.32
C GLU A 16 10.81 -53.56 4.38
N ASP A 17 10.70 -54.33 3.30
CA ASP A 17 11.75 -54.45 2.28
C ASP A 17 11.94 -53.16 1.48
N ASP A 18 10.85 -52.47 1.15
CA ASP A 18 10.88 -51.20 0.42
C ASP A 18 11.52 -50.09 1.25
N PHE A 19 11.23 -50.05 2.55
CA PHE A 19 11.89 -49.14 3.49
C PHE A 19 13.40 -49.41 3.54
N SER A 20 13.78 -50.68 3.60
CA SER A 20 15.19 -51.06 3.68
C SER A 20 15.95 -50.73 2.39
N ARG A 21 15.38 -51.07 1.22
CA ARG A 21 16.02 -50.88 -0.10
C ARG A 21 15.95 -49.43 -0.60
N SER A 22 14.80 -48.79 -0.48
CA SER A 22 14.54 -47.48 -1.10
C SER A 22 14.85 -46.30 -0.18
N VAL A 23 15.02 -46.53 1.13
CA VAL A 23 15.30 -45.45 2.10
C VAL A 23 16.59 -45.71 2.88
N LEU A 24 16.70 -46.84 3.58
CA LEU A 24 17.80 -47.10 4.51
C LEU A 24 19.14 -47.29 3.80
N MET A 25 19.20 -48.08 2.73
CA MET A 25 20.44 -48.26 1.95
C MET A 25 20.95 -46.95 1.32
N PRO A 26 20.13 -46.14 0.61
CA PRO A 26 20.57 -44.84 0.11
C PRO A 26 21.05 -43.90 1.22
N LEU A 27 20.35 -43.86 2.36
CA LEU A 27 20.73 -43.03 3.50
C LEU A 27 22.11 -43.42 4.05
N LEU A 28 22.38 -44.72 4.23
CA LEU A 28 23.69 -45.21 4.68
C LEU A 28 24.80 -44.80 3.70
N GLY A 29 24.55 -44.88 2.40
CA GLY A 29 25.51 -44.41 1.39
C GLY A 29 25.81 -42.91 1.50
N LYS A 30 24.80 -42.08 1.81
CA LYS A 30 24.98 -40.64 2.05
C LYS A 30 25.68 -40.31 3.36
N ILE A 31 25.61 -41.20 4.36
CA ILE A 31 26.33 -41.07 5.63
C ILE A 31 27.82 -41.43 5.47
N GLY A 32 28.18 -42.16 4.42
CA GLY A 32 29.57 -42.53 4.09
C GLY A 32 29.88 -44.02 4.18
N TYR A 33 28.86 -44.87 4.31
CA TYR A 33 29.04 -46.32 4.20
C TYR A 33 29.32 -46.75 2.75
N ILE A 34 30.12 -47.80 2.59
CA ILE A 34 30.47 -48.43 1.31
C ILE A 34 30.06 -49.91 1.33
N ASN A 35 30.02 -50.57 0.17
CA ASN A 35 29.64 -51.99 0.02
C ASN A 35 28.34 -52.35 0.78
N ILE A 36 27.27 -51.60 0.49
CA ILE A 36 25.97 -51.76 1.15
C ILE A 36 25.16 -52.83 0.41
N GLU A 37 24.89 -53.95 1.07
CA GLU A 37 24.19 -55.10 0.49
C GLU A 37 22.90 -55.39 1.26
N PHE A 38 21.80 -55.57 0.52
CA PHE A 38 20.55 -56.07 1.08
C PHE A 38 20.58 -57.60 1.10
N ASN A 39 20.39 -58.18 2.28
CA ASN A 39 20.48 -59.63 2.52
C ASN A 39 19.16 -60.21 3.06
N GLY A 40 18.03 -59.57 2.73
CA GLY A 40 16.70 -60.02 3.17
C GLY A 40 16.22 -61.33 2.51
N GLY A 41 15.72 -62.28 3.31
CA GLY A 41 15.16 -63.57 2.90
C GLY A 41 15.23 -64.68 3.97
N ALA A 42 14.67 -65.86 3.69
CA ALA A 42 14.54 -66.97 4.66
C ALA A 42 15.86 -67.49 5.27
N TYR A 43 17.02 -67.14 4.68
CA TYR A 43 18.36 -67.53 5.14
C TYR A 43 19.19 -66.33 5.65
N GLU A 44 18.57 -65.18 5.89
CA GLU A 44 19.20 -63.91 6.30
C GLU A 44 19.81 -63.95 7.71
N GLN A 45 19.37 -64.89 8.55
CA GLN A 45 19.80 -65.03 9.95
C GLN A 45 19.66 -63.72 10.76
N GLY A 46 18.65 -62.91 10.43
CA GLY A 46 18.34 -61.62 11.02
C GLY A 46 19.11 -60.42 10.46
N LYS A 47 20.00 -60.61 9.47
CA LYS A 47 20.85 -59.56 8.88
C LYS A 47 20.21 -59.00 7.61
N ASP A 48 19.42 -57.95 7.75
CA ASP A 48 18.67 -57.39 6.62
C ASP A 48 19.58 -56.56 5.70
N ILE A 49 20.52 -55.79 6.27
CA ILE A 49 21.50 -55.01 5.52
C ILE A 49 22.90 -55.20 6.13
N ILE A 50 23.90 -55.35 5.27
CA ILE A 50 25.32 -55.39 5.63
C ILE A 50 26.00 -54.18 4.97
N ALA A 51 26.74 -53.39 5.73
CA ALA A 51 27.44 -52.21 5.20
C ALA A 51 28.83 -52.05 5.83
N HIS A 52 29.76 -51.48 5.08
CA HIS A 52 31.14 -51.27 5.50
C HIS A 52 31.38 -49.80 5.83
N MET A 53 31.91 -49.51 7.02
CA MET A 53 32.33 -48.18 7.42
C MET A 53 33.85 -48.05 7.25
N PRO A 54 34.35 -47.10 6.44
CA PRO A 54 35.80 -46.88 6.31
C PRO A 54 36.39 -46.40 7.64
N ALA A 55 37.40 -47.10 8.16
CA ALA A 55 38.11 -46.71 9.38
C ALA A 55 39.58 -46.33 9.11
N ALA A 56 40.19 -45.60 10.04
CA ALA A 56 41.61 -45.24 9.96
C ALA A 56 42.49 -46.49 9.84
N LEU A 57 43.54 -46.42 9.02
CA LEU A 57 44.49 -47.51 8.72
C LEU A 57 43.97 -48.64 7.81
N GLY A 58 42.88 -48.43 7.06
CA GLY A 58 42.46 -49.33 5.97
C GLY A 58 41.80 -50.63 6.43
N LYS A 59 41.25 -50.66 7.65
CA LYS A 59 40.47 -51.79 8.17
C LYS A 59 39.00 -51.41 8.23
N ASP A 60 38.26 -51.68 7.17
CA ASP A 60 36.82 -51.42 7.15
C ASP A 60 36.10 -52.19 8.29
N GLU A 61 35.21 -51.49 8.98
CA GLU A 61 34.33 -52.06 10.01
C GLU A 61 33.04 -52.55 9.37
N ILE A 62 32.59 -53.75 9.75
CA ILE A 62 31.37 -54.36 9.19
C ILE A 62 30.22 -54.08 10.14
N HIS A 63 29.26 -53.29 9.69
CA HIS A 63 28.04 -52.97 10.43
C HIS A 63 26.86 -53.71 9.81
N VAL A 64 25.99 -54.25 10.68
CA VAL A 64 24.77 -54.95 10.27
C VAL A 64 23.56 -54.17 10.77
N PHE A 65 22.55 -54.03 9.93
CA PHE A 65 21.30 -53.37 10.27
C PHE A 65 20.18 -54.38 10.14
N GLN A 66 19.45 -54.59 11.23
CA GLN A 66 18.18 -55.30 11.22
C GLN A 66 17.06 -54.27 11.23
N SER A 67 16.24 -54.29 10.19
CA SER A 67 15.15 -53.36 9.94
C SER A 67 13.83 -54.04 10.23
N LYS A 68 13.12 -53.60 11.28
CA LYS A 68 11.81 -54.14 11.64
C LYS A 68 10.79 -53.02 11.84
N LYS A 69 9.60 -53.17 11.26
CA LYS A 69 8.49 -52.21 11.47
C LYS A 69 7.79 -52.44 12.82
N PHE A 70 8.55 -52.34 13.90
CA PHE A 70 8.07 -52.58 15.27
C PHE A 70 7.32 -51.37 15.84
N LYS A 71 6.03 -51.54 16.16
CA LYS A 71 5.24 -50.56 16.92
C LYS A 71 5.19 -50.96 18.39
N SER A 72 5.76 -50.16 19.28
CA SER A 72 5.65 -50.38 20.73
C SER A 72 4.19 -50.22 21.17
N LYS A 73 3.47 -51.33 21.41
CA LYS A 73 2.12 -51.36 22.00
C LYS A 73 2.15 -52.24 23.26
N LYS A 74 1.24 -51.98 24.20
CA LYS A 74 1.08 -52.76 25.45
C LYS A 74 0.26 -54.06 25.26
N SER A 75 0.40 -54.79 24.15
CA SER A 75 -0.33 -56.05 23.93
C SER A 75 0.57 -57.28 24.09
N THR A 76 -0.03 -58.45 24.36
CA THR A 76 0.70 -59.72 24.50
C THR A 76 1.37 -60.13 23.19
N ALA A 77 0.73 -59.88 22.04
CA ALA A 77 1.27 -60.17 20.72
C ALA A 77 2.56 -59.38 20.40
N SER A 78 2.66 -58.12 20.82
CA SER A 78 3.90 -57.34 20.64
C SER A 78 5.07 -57.84 21.49
N ARG A 79 4.82 -58.57 22.59
CA ARG A 79 5.89 -59.19 23.40
C ARG A 79 6.43 -60.48 22.78
N GLU A 80 5.57 -61.26 22.14
CA GLU A 80 5.97 -62.48 21.41
C GLU A 80 6.80 -62.13 20.17
N SER A 81 6.35 -61.17 19.35
CA SER A 81 7.12 -60.69 18.18
C SER A 81 8.44 -60.04 18.57
N PHE A 82 8.50 -59.34 19.71
CA PHE A 82 9.74 -58.73 20.18
C PHE A 82 10.78 -59.76 20.63
N SER A 83 10.33 -60.85 21.28
CA SER A 83 11.20 -61.97 21.67
C SER A 83 11.82 -62.66 20.45
N GLU A 84 11.08 -62.74 19.34
CA GLU A 84 11.58 -63.25 18.06
C GLU A 84 12.65 -62.32 17.45
N TYR A 85 12.45 -61.00 17.49
CA TYR A 85 13.46 -60.04 17.02
C TYR A 85 14.74 -60.07 17.86
N ILE A 86 14.64 -60.19 19.17
CA ILE A 86 15.80 -60.39 20.06
C ILE A 86 16.58 -61.65 19.67
N TYR A 87 15.87 -62.75 19.40
CA TYR A 87 16.52 -63.98 18.95
C TYR A 87 17.27 -63.77 17.62
N GLN A 88 16.67 -63.04 16.67
CA GLN A 88 17.31 -62.68 15.41
C GLN A 88 18.52 -61.74 15.60
N LEU A 89 18.45 -60.75 16.50
CA LEU A 89 19.58 -59.88 16.85
C LEU A 89 20.75 -60.67 17.44
N ASN A 90 20.46 -61.65 18.31
CA ASN A 90 21.49 -62.53 18.84
C ASN A 90 22.14 -63.38 17.73
N GLN A 91 21.37 -63.83 16.73
CA GLN A 91 21.94 -64.49 15.56
C GLN A 91 22.84 -63.57 14.73
N CYS A 92 22.50 -62.28 14.60
CA CYS A 92 23.32 -61.30 13.90
C CYS A 92 24.72 -61.20 14.51
N ILE A 93 24.80 -61.19 15.84
CA ILE A 93 26.06 -61.05 16.60
C ILE A 93 26.89 -62.32 16.54
N GLN A 94 26.28 -63.49 16.75
CA GLN A 94 27.03 -64.73 16.94
C GLN A 94 27.55 -65.34 15.63
N LYS A 95 26.80 -65.20 14.53
CA LYS A 95 27.10 -65.87 13.26
C LYS A 95 28.01 -65.01 12.36
N PRO A 96 29.15 -65.53 11.88
CA PRO A 96 30.03 -64.77 11.00
C PRO A 96 29.40 -64.54 9.61
N ILE A 97 29.77 -63.44 8.97
CA ILE A 97 29.44 -63.05 7.60
C ILE A 97 30.57 -63.55 6.70
N ALA A 98 30.22 -64.17 5.57
CA ALA A 98 31.18 -64.53 4.55
C ALA A 98 31.47 -63.29 3.68
N LEU A 99 32.72 -62.87 3.64
CA LEU A 99 33.17 -61.75 2.81
C LEU A 99 33.52 -62.22 1.40
N SER A 100 33.57 -61.29 0.46
CA SER A 100 33.91 -61.53 -0.95
C SER A 100 35.33 -62.09 -1.16
N ASP A 101 36.22 -61.93 -0.17
CA ASP A 101 37.57 -62.50 -0.13
C ASP A 101 37.61 -63.96 0.40
N GLY A 102 36.45 -64.55 0.72
CA GLY A 102 36.31 -65.89 1.28
C GLY A 102 36.57 -66.00 2.79
N SER A 103 36.95 -64.90 3.46
CA SER A 103 37.12 -64.86 4.90
C SER A 103 35.78 -64.74 5.64
N LYS A 104 35.74 -65.18 6.89
CA LYS A 104 34.55 -65.11 7.75
C LYS A 104 34.81 -64.14 8.90
N ARG A 105 34.06 -63.04 8.95
CA ARG A 105 34.16 -62.02 10.01
C ARG A 105 32.85 -61.86 10.75
N ARG A 106 32.94 -61.59 12.06
CA ARG A 106 31.79 -61.14 12.84
C ARG A 106 31.56 -59.65 12.62
N PRO A 107 30.31 -59.17 12.70
CA PRO A 107 30.03 -57.75 12.64
C PRO A 107 30.68 -57.03 13.82
N ASN A 108 31.21 -55.84 13.55
CA ASN A 108 31.78 -54.93 14.54
C ASN A 108 30.69 -54.26 15.36
N LYS A 109 29.59 -53.85 14.69
CA LYS A 109 28.40 -53.26 15.30
C LYS A 109 27.12 -53.82 14.70
N VAL A 110 26.07 -53.91 15.51
CA VAL A 110 24.73 -54.30 15.08
C VAL A 110 23.76 -53.17 15.42
N TYR A 111 22.89 -52.85 14.47
CA TYR A 111 21.89 -51.80 14.58
C TYR A 111 20.49 -52.41 14.52
N PHE A 112 19.63 -52.02 15.45
CA PHE A 112 18.19 -52.28 15.36
C PHE A 112 17.50 -51.02 14.83
N VAL A 113 16.87 -51.12 13.67
CA VAL A 113 16.30 -49.99 12.94
C VAL A 113 14.78 -50.13 12.86
N THR A 114 14.07 -49.06 13.23
CA THR A 114 12.60 -49.01 13.11
C THR A 114 12.14 -47.60 12.73
N PRO A 115 11.15 -47.45 11.83
CA PRO A 115 10.59 -46.15 11.46
C PRO A 115 9.67 -45.55 12.54
N TYR A 116 9.45 -46.26 13.65
CA TYR A 116 8.63 -45.81 14.77
C TYR A 116 9.48 -45.29 15.93
N GLN A 117 8.90 -44.42 16.73
CA GLN A 117 9.54 -43.95 17.96
C GLN A 117 9.59 -45.09 18.98
N VAL A 118 10.73 -45.24 19.66
CA VAL A 118 10.87 -46.24 20.73
C VAL A 118 11.41 -45.58 21.98
N ASP A 119 10.86 -45.97 23.14
CA ASP A 119 11.36 -45.54 24.44
C ASP A 119 12.71 -46.24 24.69
N SER A 120 13.81 -45.51 24.45
CA SER A 120 15.18 -46.02 24.49
C SER A 120 15.54 -46.62 25.86
N ARG A 121 15.02 -46.07 26.96
CA ARG A 121 15.35 -46.53 28.32
C ARG A 121 14.82 -47.94 28.61
N HIS A 122 13.61 -48.27 28.16
CA HIS A 122 13.03 -49.59 28.39
C HIS A 122 13.66 -50.68 27.53
N LEU A 123 14.12 -50.31 26.33
CA LEU A 123 14.81 -51.22 25.43
C LEU A 123 16.27 -51.46 25.85
N GLU A 124 16.99 -50.41 26.21
CA GLU A 124 18.37 -50.50 26.69
C GLU A 124 18.47 -51.38 27.95
N GLU A 125 17.56 -51.22 28.93
CA GLU A 125 17.48 -52.11 30.10
C GLU A 125 17.21 -53.58 29.73
N GLN A 126 16.42 -53.85 28.69
CA GLN A 126 16.17 -55.22 28.22
C GLN A 126 17.36 -55.81 27.45
N PHE A 127 18.07 -55.00 26.67
CA PHE A 127 19.28 -55.42 25.97
C PHE A 127 20.47 -55.65 26.93
N GLU A 128 20.59 -54.85 27.98
CA GLU A 128 21.58 -55.03 29.06
C GLU A 128 21.32 -56.32 29.85
N ASN A 129 20.06 -56.60 30.22
CA ASN A 129 19.67 -57.83 30.91
C ASN A 129 19.96 -59.11 30.09
N LEU A 130 20.08 -59.00 28.77
CA LEU A 130 20.34 -60.12 27.85
C LEU A 130 21.82 -60.28 27.46
N SER A 131 22.73 -59.47 28.03
CA SER A 131 24.17 -59.55 27.74
C SER A 131 24.52 -59.40 26.25
N LEU A 132 23.88 -58.46 25.54
CA LEU A 132 24.13 -58.15 24.12
C LEU A 132 24.89 -56.81 23.95
N PRO A 133 26.19 -56.71 24.31
CA PRO A 133 26.84 -55.42 24.58
C PRO A 133 27.16 -54.51 23.38
N ASN A 134 26.62 -54.72 22.16
CA ASN A 134 27.00 -53.94 20.96
C ASN A 134 25.81 -53.65 20.02
N ILE A 135 24.60 -53.42 20.56
CA ILE A 135 23.41 -53.07 19.76
C ILE A 135 23.07 -51.59 19.95
N GLU A 136 23.05 -50.81 18.85
CA GLU A 136 22.57 -49.43 18.83
C GLU A 136 21.16 -49.37 18.18
N VAL A 137 20.25 -48.57 18.73
CA VAL A 137 18.88 -48.42 18.20
C VAL A 137 18.79 -47.16 17.33
N LEU A 138 18.31 -47.31 16.10
CA LEU A 138 17.98 -46.21 15.20
C LEU A 138 16.45 -46.12 15.05
N ASP A 139 15.85 -45.20 15.78
CA ASP A 139 14.40 -45.02 15.78
C ASP A 139 13.93 -44.02 14.69
N GLY A 140 12.61 -43.87 14.58
CA GLY A 140 12.02 -43.00 13.56
C GLY A 140 12.49 -41.54 13.66
N GLU A 141 12.71 -41.02 14.87
CA GLU A 141 13.14 -39.64 15.07
C GLU A 141 14.60 -39.43 14.63
N TYR A 142 15.48 -40.37 14.97
CA TYR A 142 16.86 -40.38 14.50
C TYR A 142 16.95 -40.50 12.97
N LEU A 143 16.15 -41.39 12.37
CA LEU A 143 16.10 -41.57 10.92
C LEU A 143 15.62 -40.31 10.21
N ALA A 144 14.55 -39.68 10.68
CA ALA A 144 14.04 -38.44 10.10
C ALA A 144 15.05 -37.28 10.21
N ALA A 145 15.78 -37.19 11.33
CA ALA A 145 16.85 -36.22 11.50
C ALA A 145 18.04 -36.49 10.56
N SER A 146 18.41 -37.76 10.40
CA SER A 146 19.51 -38.17 9.53
C SER A 146 19.19 -37.94 8.05
N ILE A 147 17.97 -38.22 7.60
CA ILE A 147 17.50 -37.94 6.23
C ILE A 147 17.53 -36.43 5.97
N ALA A 148 17.01 -35.61 6.89
CA ALA A 148 17.03 -34.15 6.72
C ALA A 148 18.46 -33.59 6.61
N LYS A 149 19.42 -34.19 7.33
CA LYS A 149 20.82 -33.75 7.34
C LYS A 149 21.63 -34.25 6.14
N HIS A 150 21.48 -35.52 5.76
CA HIS A 150 22.36 -36.19 4.79
C HIS A 150 21.70 -36.43 3.42
N TRP A 151 20.38 -36.34 3.31
CA TRP A 151 19.63 -36.56 2.06
C TRP A 151 18.49 -35.54 1.84
N PRO A 152 18.81 -34.23 1.72
CA PRO A 152 17.82 -33.16 1.60
C PRO A 152 17.02 -33.15 0.28
N SER A 153 17.37 -33.97 -0.72
CA SER A 153 16.59 -34.12 -1.97
C SER A 153 15.39 -35.05 -1.81
N PHE A 154 15.52 -36.15 -1.05
CA PHE A 154 14.40 -37.06 -0.75
C PHE A 154 13.28 -36.37 0.02
N ALA A 155 13.65 -35.48 0.94
CA ALA A 155 12.68 -34.65 1.65
C ALA A 155 11.93 -33.69 0.72
N ARG A 156 12.50 -33.31 -0.43
CA ARG A 156 11.85 -32.45 -1.43
C ARG A 156 10.92 -33.24 -2.36
N GLU A 157 11.27 -34.49 -2.69
CA GLU A 157 10.47 -35.36 -3.57
C GLU A 157 9.15 -35.87 -2.94
N ILE A 158 9.06 -35.86 -1.60
CA ILE A 158 7.92 -36.44 -0.85
C ILE A 158 6.89 -35.39 -0.41
N ILE A 159 7.27 -34.11 -0.36
CA ILE A 159 6.35 -33.03 0.02
C ILE A 159 5.59 -32.63 -1.25
N PRO A 160 4.24 -32.67 -1.28
CA PRO A 160 3.47 -32.16 -2.41
C PRO A 160 3.87 -30.71 -2.74
N ASP A 161 4.08 -30.36 -4.00
CA ASP A 161 4.53 -29.03 -4.45
C ASP A 161 3.68 -27.87 -3.87
N ALA A 162 2.38 -28.10 -3.68
CA ALA A 162 1.47 -27.15 -3.06
C ALA A 162 1.77 -26.92 -1.55
N GLU A 163 2.22 -27.94 -0.82
CA GLU A 163 2.66 -27.79 0.58
C GLU A 163 4.02 -27.08 0.69
N ILE A 164 4.88 -27.20 -0.32
CA ILE A 164 6.15 -26.45 -0.40
C ILE A 164 5.87 -24.94 -0.55
N ALA A 165 4.89 -24.57 -1.39
CA ALA A 165 4.49 -23.18 -1.57
C ALA A 165 3.92 -22.54 -0.29
N ILE A 166 3.23 -23.32 0.55
CA ILE A 166 2.54 -22.84 1.77
C ILE A 166 3.40 -23.00 3.05
N SER A 167 4.51 -23.73 2.98
CA SER A 167 5.46 -23.85 4.08
C SER A 167 6.29 -22.56 4.20
N PRO A 168 6.69 -22.11 5.40
CA PRO A 168 7.52 -20.91 5.50
C PRO A 168 8.92 -21.18 4.93
N ALA A 169 9.42 -20.30 4.08
CA ALA A 169 10.83 -20.34 3.69
C ALA A 169 11.67 -19.78 4.85
N LEU A 170 12.82 -20.40 5.17
CA LEU A 170 13.72 -19.90 6.23
C LEU A 170 14.11 -18.42 6.01
N GLU A 171 14.16 -17.99 4.75
CA GLU A 171 14.46 -16.63 4.31
C GLU A 171 13.31 -15.62 4.54
N GLU A 172 12.08 -16.08 4.80
CA GLU A 172 10.90 -15.23 5.09
C GLU A 172 10.66 -15.05 6.59
N ILE A 173 11.12 -16.01 7.40
CA ILE A 173 10.98 -16.04 8.86
C ILE A 173 11.91 -15.05 9.54
N PHE A 174 13.11 -14.84 8.97
CA PHE A 174 14.05 -13.87 9.49
C PHE A 174 13.92 -12.57 8.71
N ASN A 175 13.75 -11.45 9.43
CA ASN A 175 14.08 -10.14 8.87
C ASN A 175 15.60 -10.05 8.78
N ILE A 176 16.19 -10.77 7.81
CA ILE A 176 17.63 -10.85 7.56
C ILE A 176 18.18 -9.43 7.32
N GLU A 177 17.38 -8.58 6.68
CA GLU A 177 17.68 -7.17 6.43
C GLU A 177 17.89 -6.41 7.75
N LEU A 178 16.95 -6.49 8.71
CA LEU A 178 17.05 -5.87 10.03
C LEU A 178 18.10 -6.54 10.94
N ASN A 179 18.25 -7.87 10.92
CA ASN A 179 19.21 -8.55 11.79
C ASN A 179 20.66 -8.29 11.36
N ASN A 180 20.92 -8.22 10.05
CA ASN A 180 22.25 -7.90 9.51
C ASN A 180 22.61 -6.43 9.72
N ALA A 181 21.65 -5.52 9.55
CA ALA A 181 21.78 -4.08 9.84
C ALA A 181 22.29 -3.75 11.25
N LEU A 182 21.81 -4.55 12.20
CA LEU A 182 21.93 -4.29 13.62
C LEU A 182 23.07 -5.07 14.29
N HIS A 183 23.78 -5.93 13.54
CA HIS A 183 24.79 -6.85 14.09
C HIS A 183 24.27 -7.62 15.32
N ILE A 184 22.97 -7.94 15.33
CA ILE A 184 22.35 -8.67 16.43
C ILE A 184 22.54 -10.17 16.16
N ASN A 185 23.55 -10.77 16.81
CA ASN A 185 23.80 -12.21 16.76
C ASN A 185 22.82 -13.05 17.62
N GLU A 186 21.95 -12.40 18.39
CA GLU A 186 21.03 -13.05 19.33
C GLU A 186 19.55 -12.72 19.05
N GLN A 187 18.68 -13.73 19.08
CA GLN A 187 17.23 -13.53 18.92
C GLN A 187 16.67 -12.62 20.03
N LYS A 188 16.42 -11.33 19.73
CA LYS A 188 15.71 -10.42 20.62
C LYS A 188 14.19 -10.58 20.43
N LYS A 189 13.44 -10.64 21.53
CA LYS A 189 11.97 -10.69 21.51
C LYS A 189 11.39 -9.31 21.22
N TYR A 190 11.28 -8.97 19.94
CA TYR A 190 10.67 -7.73 19.48
C TYR A 190 9.19 -7.56 19.89
N THR A 191 8.52 -8.61 20.38
CA THR A 191 7.14 -8.56 20.88
C THR A 191 6.94 -7.66 22.10
N GLU A 192 8.01 -7.24 22.77
CA GLU A 192 7.97 -6.43 23.99
C GLU A 192 8.04 -4.91 23.74
N TYR A 193 8.32 -4.47 22.50
CA TYR A 193 8.52 -3.05 22.16
C TYR A 193 7.74 -2.71 20.88
N TYR A 194 6.45 -2.34 21.02
CA TYR A 194 5.59 -1.97 19.90
C TYR A 194 5.35 -0.46 19.84
N ASN A 195 5.11 0.06 18.63
CA ASN A 195 4.65 1.43 18.41
C ASN A 195 3.17 1.58 18.78
N ASP A 196 2.79 2.74 19.32
CA ASP A 196 1.39 3.11 19.42
C ASP A 196 0.73 3.13 18.04
N LEU A 197 -0.58 2.89 18.02
CA LEU A 197 -1.36 2.82 16.79
C LEU A 197 -2.43 3.91 16.76
N ASN A 198 -2.84 4.22 15.54
CA ASN A 198 -3.98 5.09 15.28
C ASN A 198 -4.84 4.47 14.18
N PHE A 199 -6.17 4.55 14.24
CA PHE A 199 -7.02 4.11 13.13
C PHE A 199 -7.05 5.14 12.01
N PHE A 200 -7.26 4.68 10.78
CA PHE A 200 -7.37 5.51 9.60
C PHE A 200 -8.31 4.86 8.57
N VAL A 201 -9.23 5.62 7.95
CA VAL A 201 -10.05 5.11 6.84
C VAL A 201 -10.31 6.22 5.81
N GLY A 202 -10.02 5.96 4.54
CA GLY A 202 -10.29 6.92 3.45
C GLY A 202 -9.31 8.10 3.45
N GLU A 203 -9.80 9.31 3.71
CA GLU A 203 -8.98 10.50 4.04
C GLU A 203 -9.11 10.90 5.52
N VAL A 204 -9.86 10.11 6.31
CA VAL A 204 -10.23 10.44 7.69
C VAL A 204 -9.29 9.77 8.68
N ASP A 205 -8.53 10.62 9.38
CA ASP A 205 -7.70 10.22 10.51
C ASP A 205 -8.53 10.15 11.80
N SER A 206 -8.46 9.02 12.50
CA SER A 206 -9.24 8.82 13.71
C SER A 206 -8.82 9.72 14.87
N CYS A 207 -7.58 10.22 14.90
CA CYS A 207 -7.14 11.27 15.84
C CYS A 207 -7.83 12.62 15.60
N LEU A 208 -8.34 12.87 14.38
CA LEU A 208 -9.09 14.09 14.07
C LEU A 208 -10.59 13.93 14.39
N VAL A 209 -11.11 12.71 14.33
CA VAL A 209 -12.53 12.40 14.59
C VAL A 209 -12.78 12.16 16.07
N PHE A 210 -11.98 11.32 16.70
CA PHE A 210 -12.13 10.98 18.11
C PHE A 210 -11.64 12.16 18.97
N GLY A 211 -12.44 12.53 19.96
CA GLY A 211 -12.27 13.73 20.79
C GLY A 211 -12.93 14.97 20.23
N GLY A 212 -13.53 14.89 19.03
CA GLY A 212 -14.28 15.96 18.36
C GLY A 212 -15.73 15.58 18.07
N GLU A 213 -16.42 16.45 17.34
CA GLU A 213 -17.80 16.24 16.87
C GLU A 213 -17.92 16.55 15.37
N VAL A 214 -18.83 15.82 14.69
CA VAL A 214 -19.25 16.13 13.32
C VAL A 214 -20.33 17.19 13.37
N GLU A 215 -20.04 18.31 12.72
CA GLU A 215 -20.96 19.44 12.52
C GLU A 215 -21.51 19.45 11.09
N HIS A 216 -22.63 20.13 10.90
CA HIS A 216 -23.24 20.31 9.59
C HIS A 216 -23.61 21.78 9.34
N GLN A 217 -23.55 22.17 8.08
CA GLN A 217 -24.07 23.45 7.59
C GLN A 217 -24.96 23.22 6.37
N ILE A 218 -26.21 23.66 6.46
CA ILE A 218 -27.15 23.59 5.33
C ILE A 218 -26.85 24.76 4.39
N VAL A 219 -26.57 24.47 3.12
CA VAL A 219 -26.28 25.47 2.08
C VAL A 219 -27.54 25.83 1.31
N LYS A 220 -28.39 24.84 1.04
CA LYS A 220 -29.59 25.01 0.23
C LYS A 220 -30.76 24.26 0.81
N HIS A 221 -31.90 24.94 0.88
CA HIS A 221 -33.21 24.35 1.18
C HIS A 221 -33.96 24.02 -0.11
N PRO A 222 -34.92 23.08 -0.10
CA PRO A 222 -35.72 22.76 -1.29
C PRO A 222 -36.43 24.02 -1.81
N PRO A 223 -36.61 24.16 -3.13
CA PRO A 223 -36.55 23.09 -4.13
C PRO A 223 -35.16 22.81 -4.73
N TYR A 224 -34.89 21.54 -5.01
CA TYR A 224 -33.63 21.04 -5.59
C TYR A 224 -33.75 20.80 -7.10
N SER A 225 -32.65 20.96 -7.82
CA SER A 225 -32.49 20.52 -9.21
C SER A 225 -32.32 19.00 -9.29
N LYS A 226 -32.43 18.43 -10.49
CA LYS A 226 -32.22 16.99 -10.70
C LYS A 226 -30.79 16.55 -10.36
N ALA A 227 -29.78 17.36 -10.72
CA ALA A 227 -28.38 17.08 -10.41
C ALA A 227 -28.12 17.08 -8.90
N GLU A 228 -28.65 18.09 -8.19
CA GLU A 228 -28.58 18.20 -6.73
C GLU A 228 -29.28 17.01 -6.04
N TRP A 229 -30.44 16.60 -6.54
CA TRP A 229 -31.15 15.42 -6.01
C TRP A 229 -30.38 14.11 -6.24
N ASP A 230 -29.76 13.94 -7.40
CA ASP A 230 -28.95 12.75 -7.69
C ASP A 230 -27.68 12.70 -6.82
N GLU A 231 -27.07 13.85 -6.51
CA GLU A 231 -25.97 13.96 -5.54
C GLU A 231 -26.43 13.56 -4.12
N LEU A 232 -27.59 14.06 -3.68
CA LEU A 232 -28.18 13.72 -2.37
C LEU A 232 -28.52 12.22 -2.26
N LYS A 233 -29.06 11.62 -3.32
CA LYS A 233 -29.33 10.18 -3.34
C LYS A 233 -28.06 9.35 -3.29
N LYS A 234 -27.01 9.75 -4.02
CA LYS A 234 -25.71 9.07 -3.97
C LYS A 234 -25.14 9.09 -2.57
N LEU A 235 -25.14 10.26 -1.91
CA LEU A 235 -24.75 10.38 -0.51
C LEU A 235 -25.60 9.47 0.39
N ASN A 236 -26.92 9.52 0.25
CA ASN A 236 -27.82 8.75 1.10
C ASN A 236 -27.64 7.23 0.93
N SER A 237 -27.45 6.75 -0.30
CA SER A 237 -27.16 5.34 -0.59
C SER A 237 -25.83 4.93 0.04
N ALA A 238 -24.77 5.72 -0.17
CA ALA A 238 -23.46 5.41 0.38
C ALA A 238 -23.45 5.39 1.92
N LEU A 239 -24.23 6.25 2.58
CA LEU A 239 -24.40 6.19 4.04
C LEU A 239 -25.15 4.92 4.50
N GLN A 240 -26.12 4.47 3.72
CA GLN A 240 -26.88 3.23 3.99
C GLN A 240 -26.02 1.99 3.84
N ASP A 241 -25.10 1.97 2.88
CA ASP A 241 -24.12 0.90 2.70
C ASP A 241 -23.25 0.69 3.94
N TYR A 242 -22.99 1.76 4.72
CA TYR A 242 -22.24 1.72 5.99
C TYR A 242 -23.13 1.67 7.24
N GLY A 243 -24.38 1.24 7.10
CA GLY A 243 -25.28 1.01 8.23
C GLY A 243 -25.78 2.28 8.94
N ASP A 244 -25.80 3.43 8.27
CA ASP A 244 -26.54 4.62 8.71
C ASP A 244 -27.85 4.79 7.92
N PRO A 245 -28.99 5.16 8.55
CA PRO A 245 -30.25 5.39 7.84
C PRO A 245 -30.19 6.45 6.72
N GLY A 246 -29.18 7.31 6.72
CA GLY A 246 -28.98 8.39 5.77
C GLY A 246 -29.57 9.73 6.24
N VAL A 247 -29.57 10.70 5.33
CA VAL A 247 -30.00 12.09 5.57
C VAL A 247 -31.39 12.39 5.01
N ILE A 248 -31.93 11.55 4.11
CA ILE A 248 -33.24 11.74 3.49
C ILE A 248 -34.32 11.11 4.37
N THR A 249 -35.33 11.89 4.75
CA THR A 249 -36.45 11.42 5.61
C THR A 249 -37.74 11.16 4.84
N SER A 250 -37.86 11.69 3.63
CA SER A 250 -39.00 11.47 2.73
C SER A 250 -38.81 10.23 1.83
N SER A 251 -39.92 9.64 1.37
CA SER A 251 -39.90 8.51 0.43
C SER A 251 -39.25 8.90 -0.91
N ILE A 252 -38.11 8.29 -1.24
CA ILE A 252 -37.39 8.53 -2.49
C ILE A 252 -38.28 8.16 -3.69
N THR A 253 -38.98 7.03 -3.62
CA THR A 253 -39.83 6.51 -4.70
C THR A 253 -40.95 7.47 -5.05
N GLU A 254 -41.69 7.97 -4.04
CA GLU A 254 -42.80 8.91 -4.23
C GLU A 254 -42.32 10.23 -4.85
N ILE A 255 -41.16 10.72 -4.43
CA ILE A 255 -40.56 11.95 -4.97
C ILE A 255 -40.20 11.77 -6.45
N GLU A 256 -39.63 10.62 -6.82
CA GLU A 256 -39.26 10.35 -8.21
C GLU A 256 -40.46 10.10 -9.11
N GLU A 257 -41.49 9.42 -8.62
CA GLU A 257 -42.75 9.24 -9.36
C GLU A 257 -43.43 10.58 -9.62
N LYS A 258 -43.48 11.45 -8.60
CA LYS A 258 -43.99 12.82 -8.74
C LYS A 258 -43.17 13.63 -9.73
N TYR A 259 -41.83 13.62 -9.62
CA TYR A 259 -40.95 14.32 -10.55
C TYR A 259 -41.14 13.83 -12.00
N LYS A 260 -41.26 12.52 -12.22
CA LYS A 260 -41.54 11.93 -13.55
C LYS A 260 -42.89 12.38 -14.08
N SER A 261 -43.93 12.39 -13.24
CA SER A 261 -45.26 12.89 -13.61
C SER A 261 -45.21 14.37 -14.03
N ASP A 262 -44.56 15.21 -13.23
CA ASP A 262 -44.44 16.65 -13.48
C ASP A 262 -43.57 16.93 -14.72
N LEU A 263 -42.51 16.13 -14.94
CA LEU A 263 -41.69 16.19 -16.15
C LEU A 263 -42.49 15.84 -17.41
N ASN A 264 -43.31 14.79 -17.36
CA ASN A 264 -44.17 14.41 -18.47
C ASN A 264 -45.18 15.52 -18.80
N ALA A 265 -45.71 16.21 -17.79
CA ALA A 265 -46.59 17.35 -17.97
C ALA A 265 -45.84 18.54 -18.63
N HIS A 266 -44.62 18.82 -18.19
CA HIS A 266 -43.77 19.88 -18.75
C HIS A 266 -43.35 19.61 -20.21
N VAL A 267 -42.97 18.37 -20.54
CA VAL A 267 -42.51 17.95 -21.89
C VAL A 267 -43.69 17.68 -22.85
N SER A 268 -44.93 17.76 -22.37
CA SER A 268 -46.12 17.54 -23.19
C SER A 268 -46.13 18.43 -24.44
N ALA A 269 -46.63 17.89 -25.56
CA ALA A 269 -46.68 18.62 -26.84
C ALA A 269 -47.49 19.93 -26.75
N ALA A 270 -48.46 20.01 -25.83
CA ALA A 270 -49.22 21.22 -25.56
C ALA A 270 -48.36 22.29 -24.88
N ASN A 271 -47.59 21.93 -23.85
CA ASN A 271 -46.72 22.86 -23.15
C ASN A 271 -45.52 23.29 -23.99
N ALA A 272 -44.93 22.38 -24.78
CA ALA A 272 -43.85 22.69 -25.72
C ALA A 272 -44.26 23.74 -26.76
N LYS A 273 -45.51 23.69 -27.25
CA LYS A 273 -46.07 24.72 -28.15
C LYS A 273 -46.21 26.08 -27.46
N LEU A 274 -46.61 26.10 -26.18
CA LEU A 274 -46.73 27.32 -25.39
C LEU A 274 -45.35 27.94 -25.11
N ILE A 275 -44.36 27.13 -24.74
CA ILE A 275 -42.97 27.57 -24.53
C ILE A 275 -42.42 28.20 -25.81
N LYS A 276 -42.50 27.47 -26.95
CA LYS A 276 -42.05 27.98 -28.25
C LYS A 276 -42.76 29.28 -28.65
N ARG A 277 -44.08 29.36 -28.47
CA ARG A 277 -44.84 30.59 -28.76
C ARG A 277 -44.41 31.74 -27.85
N SER A 278 -44.08 31.47 -26.58
CA SER A 278 -43.59 32.51 -25.67
C SER A 278 -42.21 33.03 -26.08
N GLU A 279 -41.31 32.16 -26.52
CA GLU A 279 -39.98 32.53 -27.04
C GLU A 279 -40.13 33.35 -28.33
N ASP A 280 -40.97 32.90 -29.27
CA ASP A 280 -41.26 33.62 -30.53
C ASP A 280 -41.84 35.03 -30.26
N LEU A 281 -42.77 35.14 -29.29
CA LEU A 281 -43.34 36.43 -28.87
C LEU A 281 -42.29 37.34 -28.21
N GLN A 282 -41.45 36.81 -27.33
CA GLN A 282 -40.37 37.58 -26.70
C GLN A 282 -39.39 38.14 -27.74
N VAL A 283 -38.98 37.33 -28.71
CA VAL A 283 -38.13 37.76 -29.83
C VAL A 283 -38.84 38.81 -30.69
N SER A 284 -40.12 38.59 -31.02
CA SER A 284 -40.92 39.55 -31.80
C SER A 284 -41.06 40.90 -31.09
N ILE A 285 -41.35 40.90 -29.79
CA ILE A 285 -41.44 42.10 -28.95
C ILE A 285 -40.10 42.83 -28.91
N ALA A 286 -39.00 42.13 -28.68
CA ALA A 286 -37.66 42.72 -28.64
C ALA A 286 -37.30 43.39 -29.98
N ASN A 287 -37.51 42.68 -31.09
CA ASN A 287 -37.27 43.19 -32.45
C ASN A 287 -38.18 44.40 -32.78
N GLY A 288 -39.45 44.35 -32.39
CA GLY A 288 -40.40 45.44 -32.54
C GLY A 288 -39.95 46.69 -31.78
N LYS A 289 -39.59 46.54 -30.50
CA LYS A 289 -39.10 47.65 -29.67
C LYS A 289 -37.84 48.29 -30.25
N GLN A 290 -36.91 47.47 -30.74
CA GLN A 290 -35.70 47.95 -31.40
C GLN A 290 -36.03 48.75 -32.67
N LYS A 291 -36.90 48.23 -33.55
CA LYS A 291 -37.34 48.92 -34.78
C LYS A 291 -38.02 50.24 -34.49
N VAL A 292 -38.91 50.29 -33.50
CA VAL A 292 -39.59 51.51 -33.07
C VAL A 292 -38.55 52.53 -32.57
N THR A 293 -37.65 52.11 -31.69
CA THR A 293 -36.62 52.99 -31.12
C THR A 293 -35.66 53.55 -32.17
N SER A 294 -35.15 52.72 -33.08
CA SER A 294 -34.23 53.15 -34.14
C SER A 294 -34.93 54.09 -35.12
N THR A 295 -36.13 53.72 -35.59
CA THR A 295 -36.89 54.50 -36.59
C THR A 295 -37.30 55.87 -36.03
N ILE A 296 -37.75 55.95 -34.78
CA ILE A 296 -38.05 57.24 -34.12
C ILE A 296 -36.78 58.09 -34.05
N SER A 297 -35.68 57.53 -33.54
CA SER A 297 -34.44 58.29 -33.32
C SER A 297 -33.85 58.81 -34.63
N GLU A 298 -33.80 57.97 -35.66
CA GLU A 298 -33.36 58.34 -37.01
C GLU A 298 -34.21 59.47 -37.61
N ARG A 299 -35.53 59.39 -37.44
CA ARG A 299 -36.47 60.35 -38.03
C ARG A 299 -36.51 61.68 -37.27
N ILE A 300 -36.45 61.65 -35.94
CA ILE A 300 -36.30 62.87 -35.13
C ILE A 300 -34.99 63.59 -35.50
N ASN A 301 -33.87 62.86 -35.60
CA ASN A 301 -32.59 63.46 -36.00
C ASN A 301 -32.65 64.05 -37.42
N TYR A 302 -33.25 63.32 -38.37
CA TYR A 302 -33.44 63.80 -39.74
C TYR A 302 -34.21 65.12 -39.78
N TYR A 303 -35.41 65.17 -39.18
CA TYR A 303 -36.23 66.38 -39.22
C TYR A 303 -35.64 67.52 -38.39
N SER A 304 -34.91 67.23 -37.30
CA SER A 304 -34.19 68.25 -36.52
C SER A 304 -33.08 68.91 -37.35
N ASN A 305 -32.26 68.10 -38.04
CA ASN A 305 -31.22 68.62 -38.94
C ASN A 305 -31.81 69.43 -40.11
N VAL A 306 -32.96 69.02 -40.65
CA VAL A 306 -33.66 69.76 -41.71
C VAL A 306 -34.20 71.10 -41.18
N LYS A 307 -34.74 71.12 -39.96
CA LYS A 307 -35.21 72.34 -39.28
C LYS A 307 -34.06 73.33 -39.02
N ASP A 308 -32.91 72.85 -38.55
CA ASP A 308 -31.74 73.69 -38.29
C ASP A 308 -31.16 74.27 -39.58
N ALA A 309 -31.06 73.47 -40.64
CA ALA A 309 -30.57 73.89 -41.95
C ALA A 309 -31.49 74.92 -42.65
N SER A 310 -32.80 74.85 -42.41
CA SER A 310 -33.79 75.79 -42.96
C SER A 310 -33.92 77.07 -42.13
N GLY A 311 -33.75 76.99 -40.80
CA GLY A 311 -33.61 78.14 -39.90
C GLY A 311 -32.41 79.03 -40.25
N ALA A 312 -31.27 78.43 -40.62
CA ALA A 312 -30.09 79.16 -41.07
C ALA A 312 -30.28 79.90 -42.42
N LYS A 313 -31.29 79.53 -43.21
CA LYS A 313 -31.64 80.14 -44.52
C LYS A 313 -32.87 81.06 -44.46
N GLY A 314 -33.42 81.34 -43.27
CA GLY A 314 -34.55 82.26 -43.08
C GLY A 314 -35.88 81.78 -43.69
N THR A 315 -36.04 80.48 -43.97
CA THR A 315 -37.27 79.91 -44.55
C THR A 315 -37.92 78.97 -43.53
N SER A 316 -39.08 79.31 -42.97
CA SER A 316 -39.81 78.38 -42.09
C SER A 316 -40.55 77.35 -42.93
N LEU A 317 -40.37 76.06 -42.63
CA LEU A 317 -41.13 74.95 -43.21
C LEU A 317 -42.12 74.42 -42.15
N PRO A 318 -43.38 74.88 -42.13
CA PRO A 318 -44.38 74.47 -41.13
C PRO A 318 -44.57 72.95 -41.06
N ASP A 319 -44.48 72.29 -42.22
CA ASP A 319 -44.67 70.84 -42.38
C ASP A 319 -43.60 70.01 -41.65
N VAL A 320 -42.37 70.53 -41.50
CA VAL A 320 -41.26 69.87 -40.79
C VAL A 320 -41.42 70.01 -39.28
N ALA A 321 -41.86 71.19 -38.82
CA ALA A 321 -42.14 71.44 -37.40
C ALA A 321 -43.32 70.58 -36.90
N LEU A 322 -44.35 70.42 -37.72
CA LEU A 322 -45.49 69.54 -37.43
C LEU A 322 -45.06 68.07 -37.35
N ALA A 323 -44.21 67.60 -38.27
CA ALA A 323 -43.70 66.22 -38.25
C ALA A 323 -42.84 65.91 -37.01
N LEU A 324 -42.01 66.85 -36.55
CA LEU A 324 -41.24 66.71 -35.30
C LEU A 324 -42.13 66.60 -34.07
N SER A 325 -43.10 67.52 -33.94
CA SER A 325 -44.06 67.51 -32.83
C SER A 325 -44.78 66.17 -32.72
N LEU A 326 -45.26 65.62 -33.85
CA LEU A 326 -45.98 64.35 -33.86
C LEU A 326 -45.09 63.13 -33.54
N LEU A 327 -43.81 63.17 -33.88
CA LEU A 327 -42.85 62.12 -33.51
C LEU A 327 -42.45 62.19 -32.04
N GLU A 328 -42.36 63.39 -31.47
CA GLU A 328 -42.15 63.63 -30.04
C GLU A 328 -43.39 63.20 -29.23
N ASP A 329 -44.59 63.57 -29.68
CA ASP A 329 -45.85 63.12 -29.07
C ASP A 329 -45.98 61.59 -29.09
N PHE A 330 -45.61 60.95 -30.22
CA PHE A 330 -45.58 59.49 -30.29
C PHE A 330 -44.57 58.89 -29.31
N LYS A 331 -43.39 59.50 -29.16
CA LYS A 331 -42.35 59.07 -28.22
C LYS A 331 -42.86 59.04 -26.78
N ASP A 332 -43.65 60.04 -26.40
CA ASP A 332 -44.28 60.10 -25.07
C ASP A 332 -45.41 59.06 -24.90
N GLN A 333 -46.07 58.66 -26.00
CA GLN A 333 -47.16 57.68 -26.00
C GLN A 333 -46.72 56.21 -26.10
N ILE A 334 -45.42 55.92 -26.33
CA ILE A 334 -44.90 54.54 -26.48
C ILE A 334 -45.35 53.65 -25.30
N GLY A 335 -45.30 54.18 -24.07
CA GLY A 335 -45.61 53.47 -22.83
C GLY A 335 -47.10 53.37 -22.47
N SER A 336 -48.03 53.82 -23.31
CA SER A 336 -49.47 53.79 -23.00
C SER A 336 -49.99 52.36 -22.73
N SER A 337 -50.95 52.20 -21.82
CA SER A 337 -51.52 50.89 -21.47
C SER A 337 -52.64 50.43 -22.42
N ASN A 338 -52.95 51.20 -23.46
CA ASN A 338 -54.01 50.93 -24.44
C ASN A 338 -53.47 51.05 -25.87
N GLU A 339 -54.20 50.50 -26.86
CA GLU A 339 -53.94 50.79 -28.28
C GLU A 339 -54.11 52.28 -28.56
N ILE A 340 -53.23 52.83 -29.40
CA ILE A 340 -53.21 54.25 -29.77
C ILE A 340 -53.48 54.40 -31.27
N GLU A 341 -54.25 55.42 -31.66
CA GLU A 341 -54.61 55.68 -33.05
C GLU A 341 -53.63 56.64 -33.73
N CYS A 342 -53.25 56.33 -34.97
CA CYS A 342 -52.39 57.20 -35.76
C CYS A 342 -53.16 58.47 -36.19
N PRO A 343 -52.61 59.68 -36.00
CA PRO A 343 -53.24 60.93 -36.45
C PRO A 343 -53.54 60.95 -37.94
N THR A 344 -54.68 61.54 -38.34
CA THR A 344 -55.06 61.65 -39.78
C THR A 344 -54.06 62.50 -40.57
N ARG A 345 -53.91 62.23 -41.88
CA ARG A 345 -52.90 62.86 -42.76
C ARG A 345 -53.00 64.39 -42.91
N ALA A 346 -54.06 65.06 -42.47
CA ALA A 346 -54.36 66.45 -42.78
C ALA A 346 -53.17 67.41 -42.47
N GLY A 347 -52.49 67.91 -43.52
CA GLY A 347 -51.35 68.81 -43.41
C GLY A 347 -49.98 68.15 -43.18
N ILE A 348 -49.90 66.82 -43.08
CA ILE A 348 -48.65 66.07 -42.82
C ILE A 348 -48.03 65.60 -44.14
N PRO A 349 -46.70 65.80 -44.36
CA PRO A 349 -46.00 65.23 -45.49
C PRO A 349 -46.22 63.71 -45.61
N LYS A 350 -46.43 63.23 -46.84
CA LYS A 350 -46.74 61.81 -47.11
C LYS A 350 -45.74 60.86 -46.43
N ALA A 351 -44.44 61.14 -46.54
CA ALA A 351 -43.38 60.33 -45.94
C ALA A 351 -43.38 60.35 -44.39
N ALA A 352 -43.75 61.48 -43.78
CA ALA A 352 -43.87 61.59 -42.32
C ALA A 352 -45.09 60.81 -41.81
N HIS A 353 -46.23 60.91 -42.50
CA HIS A 353 -47.44 60.17 -42.16
C HIS A 353 -47.26 58.65 -42.34
N GLU A 354 -46.58 58.20 -43.41
CA GLU A 354 -46.23 56.78 -43.60
C GLU A 354 -45.30 56.26 -42.48
N THR A 355 -44.37 57.08 -42.02
CA THR A 355 -43.49 56.76 -40.89
C THR A 355 -44.27 56.65 -39.58
N LEU A 356 -45.15 57.61 -39.28
CA LEU A 356 -46.03 57.56 -38.11
C LEU A 356 -46.95 56.35 -38.17
N GLN A 357 -47.54 56.04 -39.32
CA GLN A 357 -48.40 54.86 -39.49
C GLN A 357 -47.64 53.56 -39.21
N PHE A 358 -46.41 53.42 -39.70
CA PHE A 358 -45.54 52.30 -39.37
C PHE A 358 -45.29 52.21 -37.85
N LEU A 359 -44.90 53.32 -37.23
CA LEU A 359 -44.57 53.38 -35.81
C LEU A 359 -45.76 53.01 -34.90
N TYR A 360 -46.94 53.60 -35.15
CA TYR A 360 -48.17 53.30 -34.41
C TYR A 360 -48.62 51.84 -34.59
N ASN A 361 -48.55 51.32 -35.81
CA ASN A 361 -48.91 49.92 -36.10
C ASN A 361 -47.97 48.94 -35.39
N THR A 362 -46.65 49.11 -35.55
CA THR A 362 -45.65 48.25 -34.91
C THR A 362 -45.74 48.31 -33.39
N ARG A 363 -46.03 49.49 -32.82
CA ARG A 363 -46.23 49.65 -31.37
C ARG A 363 -47.48 48.92 -30.89
N ASN A 364 -48.61 49.03 -31.59
CA ASN A 364 -49.83 48.31 -31.21
C ASN A 364 -49.67 46.79 -31.38
N GLU A 365 -48.90 46.32 -32.37
CA GLU A 365 -48.51 44.91 -32.50
C GLU A 365 -47.66 44.44 -31.30
N ILE A 366 -46.72 45.25 -30.82
CA ILE A 366 -45.96 44.96 -29.59
C ILE A 366 -46.91 44.84 -28.39
N PHE A 367 -47.82 45.79 -28.20
CA PHE A 367 -48.79 45.76 -27.11
C PHE A 367 -49.67 44.50 -27.13
N ARG A 368 -50.17 44.10 -28.30
CA ARG A 368 -50.92 42.84 -28.47
C ARG A 368 -50.06 41.62 -28.12
N SER A 369 -48.82 41.60 -28.59
CA SER A 369 -47.86 40.52 -28.33
C SER A 369 -47.51 40.40 -26.84
N GLU A 370 -47.34 41.53 -26.14
CA GLU A 370 -47.07 41.58 -24.69
C GLU A 370 -48.25 41.06 -23.87
N ASN A 371 -49.48 41.42 -24.24
CA ASN A 371 -50.69 40.90 -23.59
C ASN A 371 -50.86 39.39 -23.85
N GLU A 372 -50.61 38.93 -25.08
CA GLU A 372 -50.63 37.51 -25.42
C GLU A 372 -49.57 36.73 -24.61
N LEU A 373 -48.34 37.26 -24.53
CA LEU A 373 -47.25 36.68 -23.75
C LEU A 373 -47.63 36.54 -22.27
N LEU A 374 -48.24 37.57 -21.66
CA LEU A 374 -48.74 37.52 -20.28
C LEU A 374 -49.75 36.40 -20.04
N LEU A 375 -50.64 36.15 -20.99
CA LEU A 375 -51.63 35.07 -20.90
C LEU A 375 -50.99 33.68 -21.08
N ILE A 376 -50.00 33.56 -21.96
CA ILE A 376 -49.28 32.31 -22.21
C ILE A 376 -48.39 31.95 -21.02
N LEU A 377 -47.67 32.91 -20.45
CA LEU A 377 -46.81 32.69 -19.28
C LEU A 377 -47.57 32.13 -18.07
N LYS A 378 -48.85 32.51 -17.90
CA LYS A 378 -49.72 31.95 -16.84
C LYS A 378 -50.13 30.49 -17.08
N LYS A 379 -50.05 30.00 -18.32
CA LYS A 379 -50.46 28.65 -18.73
C LYS A 379 -49.29 27.69 -18.89
N ILE A 380 -48.07 28.20 -19.00
CA ILE A 380 -46.86 27.37 -19.13
C ILE A 380 -46.64 26.61 -17.83
N ILE A 381 -46.43 25.30 -17.95
CA ILE A 381 -45.99 24.45 -16.86
C ILE A 381 -44.45 24.62 -16.78
N PRO A 382 -43.90 25.11 -15.65
CA PRO A 382 -42.47 25.31 -15.50
C PRO A 382 -41.70 23.98 -15.41
N PRO A 383 -40.37 23.98 -15.57
CA PRO A 383 -39.57 22.77 -15.35
C PRO A 383 -39.78 22.25 -13.93
N PRO A 384 -39.93 20.92 -13.74
CA PRO A 384 -40.18 20.33 -12.44
C PRO A 384 -38.99 20.54 -11.51
N THR A 385 -39.28 20.75 -10.23
CA THR A 385 -38.28 20.87 -9.17
C THR A 385 -38.58 19.90 -8.03
N ILE A 386 -37.55 19.50 -7.29
CA ILE A 386 -37.64 18.40 -6.33
C ILE A 386 -37.74 18.95 -4.91
N ASN A 387 -38.82 18.58 -4.20
CA ASN A 387 -39.04 18.98 -2.82
C ASN A 387 -38.86 17.77 -1.89
N ALA A 388 -37.61 17.52 -1.49
CA ALA A 388 -37.26 16.45 -0.57
C ALA A 388 -37.02 16.97 0.85
N LYS A 389 -37.45 16.21 1.86
CA LYS A 389 -37.15 16.51 3.27
C LYS A 389 -35.86 15.81 3.66
N ILE A 390 -34.93 16.58 4.23
CA ILE A 390 -33.66 16.09 4.74
C ILE A 390 -33.54 16.42 6.23
N ASP A 391 -32.81 15.59 6.98
CA ASP A 391 -32.49 15.84 8.39
C ASP A 391 -30.98 15.60 8.69
N PRO A 392 -30.12 16.55 8.28
CA PRO A 392 -28.69 16.52 8.61
C PRO A 392 -28.42 16.58 10.13
N THR A 393 -29.34 17.17 10.91
CA THR A 393 -29.21 17.27 12.36
C THR A 393 -29.38 15.92 13.04
N ALA A 394 -30.36 15.11 12.63
CA ALA A 394 -30.49 13.75 13.14
C ALA A 394 -29.29 12.88 12.76
N PHE A 395 -28.77 13.02 11.54
CA PHE A 395 -27.55 12.33 11.11
C PHE A 395 -26.36 12.67 12.02
N THR A 396 -26.03 13.95 12.18
CA THR A 396 -24.91 14.37 13.03
C THR A 396 -25.06 13.91 14.48
N LYS A 397 -26.27 13.95 15.05
CA LYS A 397 -26.53 13.38 16.39
C LYS A 397 -26.24 11.88 16.48
N ARG A 398 -26.67 11.08 15.50
CA ARG A 398 -26.41 9.63 15.47
C ARG A 398 -24.91 9.34 15.34
N ILE A 399 -24.23 10.03 14.43
CA ILE A 399 -22.78 9.87 14.21
C ILE A 399 -22.00 10.26 15.47
N ASN A 400 -22.32 11.39 16.11
CA ASN A 400 -21.64 11.81 17.34
C ASN A 400 -21.89 10.85 18.51
N ALA A 401 -23.06 10.20 18.57
CA ALA A 401 -23.29 9.12 19.55
C ALA A 401 -22.43 7.88 19.26
N LYS A 402 -22.32 7.47 17.99
CA LYS A 402 -21.43 6.37 17.56
C LYS A 402 -19.95 6.68 17.85
N ILE A 403 -19.52 7.93 17.66
CA ILE A 403 -18.16 8.40 18.01
C ILE A 403 -17.88 8.17 19.50
N ARG A 404 -18.75 8.67 20.39
CA ARG A 404 -18.58 8.51 21.85
C ARG A 404 -18.54 7.04 22.27
N HIS A 405 -19.36 6.21 21.66
CA HIS A 405 -19.38 4.77 21.92
C HIS A 405 -18.08 4.09 21.46
N ALA A 406 -17.56 4.45 20.28
CA ALA A 406 -16.27 3.96 19.79
C ALA A 406 -15.10 4.35 20.72
N GLU A 407 -15.11 5.55 21.30
CA GLU A 407 -14.09 5.98 22.27
C GLU A 407 -14.07 5.10 23.53
N GLU A 408 -15.23 4.74 24.08
CA GLU A 408 -15.32 3.81 25.22
C GLU A 408 -14.74 2.44 24.88
N PHE A 409 -14.90 1.99 23.63
CA PHE A 409 -14.31 0.73 23.18
C PHE A 409 -12.81 0.80 23.00
N ILE A 410 -12.29 1.90 22.45
CA ILE A 410 -10.84 2.12 22.33
C ILE A 410 -10.19 2.02 23.72
N GLN A 411 -10.82 2.58 24.76
CA GLN A 411 -10.35 2.45 26.13
C GLN A 411 -10.32 0.99 26.64
N LYS A 412 -11.36 0.20 26.34
CA LYS A 412 -11.39 -1.24 26.68
C LYS A 412 -10.35 -2.05 25.90
N LEU A 413 -10.10 -1.67 24.64
CA LEU A 413 -9.09 -2.28 23.77
C LEU A 413 -7.69 -2.01 24.33
N ASN A 414 -7.40 -0.77 24.74
CA ASN A 414 -6.17 -0.39 25.44
C ASN A 414 -6.00 -1.13 26.78
N ALA A 415 -7.10 -1.38 27.49
CA ALA A 415 -7.10 -2.18 28.72
C ALA A 415 -6.94 -3.69 28.48
N ARG A 416 -6.88 -4.15 27.22
CA ARG A 416 -6.76 -5.57 26.80
C ARG A 416 -7.85 -6.47 27.41
N SER A 417 -9.06 -5.92 27.60
CA SER A 417 -10.16 -6.61 28.27
C SER A 417 -11.14 -7.31 27.31
N LEU A 418 -10.86 -7.29 26.00
CA LEU A 418 -11.77 -7.77 24.96
C LEU A 418 -11.29 -9.11 24.37
N THR A 419 -12.23 -9.98 24.00
CA THR A 419 -11.96 -11.19 23.23
C THR A 419 -11.72 -10.87 21.74
N CYS A 420 -11.16 -11.81 20.97
CA CYS A 420 -10.95 -11.61 19.53
C CYS A 420 -12.25 -11.35 18.76
N SER A 421 -13.35 -12.01 19.16
CA SER A 421 -14.66 -11.82 18.51
C SER A 421 -15.24 -10.44 18.81
N GLU A 422 -15.17 -9.99 20.06
CA GLU A 422 -15.60 -8.64 20.44
C GLU A 422 -14.75 -7.57 19.76
N THR A 423 -13.44 -7.79 19.71
CA THR A 423 -12.50 -6.91 19.00
C THR A 423 -12.88 -6.81 17.52
N LYS A 424 -13.17 -7.93 16.85
CA LYS A 424 -13.60 -7.93 15.45
C LYS A 424 -14.86 -7.09 15.24
N THR A 425 -15.91 -7.32 16.02
CA THR A 425 -17.17 -6.57 15.92
C THR A 425 -16.95 -5.07 16.10
N ILE A 426 -16.14 -4.68 17.10
CA ILE A 426 -15.83 -3.28 17.37
C ILE A 426 -15.03 -2.65 16.21
N LEU A 427 -14.04 -3.35 15.67
CA LEU A 427 -13.25 -2.85 14.55
C LEU A 427 -14.10 -2.67 13.28
N ASP A 428 -15.05 -3.58 13.02
CA ASP A 428 -16.00 -3.47 11.91
C ASP A 428 -16.96 -2.28 12.10
N GLU A 429 -17.42 -2.03 13.34
CA GLU A 429 -18.21 -0.84 13.70
C GLU A 429 -17.42 0.46 13.51
N ILE A 430 -16.15 0.50 13.94
CA ILE A 430 -15.26 1.65 13.76
C ILE A 430 -15.01 1.90 12.27
N ASN A 431 -14.75 0.86 11.48
CA ASN A 431 -14.57 0.97 10.04
C ASN A 431 -15.81 1.58 9.37
N SER A 432 -17.00 1.05 9.67
CA SER A 432 -18.28 1.57 9.15
C SER A 432 -18.51 3.03 9.55
N LEU A 433 -18.22 3.40 10.79
CA LEU A 433 -18.34 4.77 11.29
C LEU A 433 -17.42 5.73 10.54
N LEU A 434 -16.13 5.39 10.43
CA LEU A 434 -15.16 6.26 9.76
C LEU A 434 -15.47 6.42 8.27
N ARG A 435 -15.97 5.38 7.60
CA ARG A 435 -16.44 5.47 6.20
C ARG A 435 -17.66 6.37 6.05
N ALA A 436 -18.64 6.27 6.95
CA ALA A 436 -19.79 7.16 6.93
C ALA A 436 -19.39 8.64 7.08
N ILE A 437 -18.36 8.92 7.90
CA ILE A 437 -17.80 10.27 8.07
C ILE A 437 -17.02 10.71 6.83
N ASP A 438 -16.17 9.85 6.26
CA ASP A 438 -15.42 10.12 5.02
C ASP A 438 -16.38 10.47 3.87
N VAL A 439 -17.42 9.65 3.67
CA VAL A 439 -18.44 9.91 2.66
C VAL A 439 -19.17 11.22 2.92
N ALA A 440 -19.60 11.49 4.15
CA ALA A 440 -20.32 12.73 4.46
C ALA A 440 -19.47 13.99 4.27
N THR A 441 -18.16 13.92 4.57
CA THR A 441 -17.26 15.08 4.49
C THR A 441 -16.76 15.33 3.06
N ASN A 442 -16.54 14.26 2.27
CA ASN A 442 -15.96 14.35 0.93
C ASN A 442 -17.00 14.32 -0.20
N HIS A 443 -18.17 13.72 0.02
CA HIS A 443 -19.26 13.68 -0.96
C HIS A 443 -20.40 14.60 -0.50
N ASN A 444 -20.79 15.55 -1.36
CA ASN A 444 -21.89 16.51 -1.23
C ASN A 444 -21.51 17.91 -0.72
N GLN A 445 -21.10 18.79 -1.64
CA GLN A 445 -20.79 20.19 -1.34
C GLN A 445 -21.94 21.15 -1.71
N SER A 446 -22.96 20.70 -2.44
CA SER A 446 -23.98 21.62 -2.98
C SER A 446 -25.18 21.85 -2.04
N ILE A 447 -25.57 20.87 -1.23
CA ILE A 447 -26.78 20.92 -0.39
C ILE A 447 -26.47 21.09 1.10
N ALA A 448 -25.60 20.24 1.65
CA ALA A 448 -25.23 20.25 3.07
C ALA A 448 -23.75 19.89 3.22
N HIS A 449 -22.98 20.74 3.89
CA HIS A 449 -21.58 20.46 4.20
C HIS A 449 -21.47 19.83 5.58
N PHE A 450 -20.69 18.76 5.68
CA PHE A 450 -20.31 18.16 6.95
C PHE A 450 -18.83 18.43 7.23
N ARG A 451 -18.47 18.71 8.48
CA ARG A 451 -17.10 18.95 8.90
C ARG A 451 -16.84 18.32 10.26
N THR A 452 -15.63 17.82 10.45
CA THR A 452 -15.14 17.36 11.75
C THR A 452 -14.50 18.53 12.49
N THR A 453 -14.83 18.68 13.77
CA THR A 453 -14.11 19.58 14.67
C THR A 453 -12.86 18.87 15.19
N GLN A 454 -11.73 19.59 15.31
CA GLN A 454 -10.50 18.99 15.82
C GLN A 454 -10.68 18.56 17.28
N GLY A 455 -10.56 17.25 17.52
CA GLY A 455 -10.58 16.68 18.85
C GLY A 455 -9.29 16.92 19.64
N SER A 456 -9.32 16.64 20.95
CA SER A 456 -8.10 16.65 21.78
C SER A 456 -7.17 15.51 21.35
N THR A 457 -6.04 15.86 20.73
CA THR A 457 -5.14 14.99 19.94
C THR A 457 -4.54 13.77 20.66
N ASN A 458 -4.75 13.58 21.97
CA ASN A 458 -4.02 12.57 22.77
C ASN A 458 -4.89 11.58 23.57
N LYS A 459 -6.22 11.71 23.62
CA LYS A 459 -7.03 10.86 24.54
C LYS A 459 -7.45 9.49 23.97
N ASN A 460 -7.36 9.29 22.67
CA ASN A 460 -7.93 8.12 21.98
C ASN A 460 -6.91 7.37 21.09
N VAL A 461 -5.62 7.49 21.41
CA VAL A 461 -4.55 6.71 20.76
C VAL A 461 -4.64 5.25 21.23
N LEU A 462 -4.38 4.29 20.34
CA LEU A 462 -4.36 2.87 20.66
C LEU A 462 -3.00 2.47 21.23
N ASP A 463 -2.96 2.13 22.51
CA ASP A 463 -1.80 1.53 23.17
C ASP A 463 -1.91 0.00 23.13
N VAL A 464 -1.91 -0.56 21.92
CA VAL A 464 -1.89 -2.00 21.70
C VAL A 464 -0.96 -2.37 20.55
N SER A 465 -0.43 -3.58 20.59
CA SER A 465 0.34 -4.12 19.47
C SER A 465 -0.56 -4.32 18.24
N ALA A 466 -0.01 -4.04 17.06
CA ALA A 466 -0.71 -4.26 15.80
C ALA A 466 -1.10 -5.73 15.63
N HIS A 467 -0.33 -6.66 16.21
CA HIS A 467 -0.63 -8.08 16.21
C HIS A 467 -1.94 -8.41 16.92
N SER A 468 -2.28 -7.68 17.99
CA SER A 468 -3.56 -7.85 18.69
C SER A 468 -4.75 -7.46 17.81
N ILE A 469 -4.58 -6.43 16.97
CA ILE A 469 -5.58 -6.04 15.96
C ILE A 469 -5.62 -7.09 14.85
N PHE A 470 -4.49 -7.61 14.38
CA PHE A 470 -4.47 -8.67 13.37
C PHE A 470 -5.12 -9.97 13.85
N ASP A 471 -4.96 -10.32 15.13
CA ASP A 471 -5.56 -11.52 15.72
C ASP A 471 -7.11 -11.48 15.69
N SER A 472 -7.72 -10.30 15.50
CA SER A 472 -9.18 -10.15 15.35
C SER A 472 -9.75 -10.82 14.09
N GLY A 473 -8.95 -10.98 13.04
CA GLY A 473 -9.43 -11.49 11.75
C GLY A 473 -10.06 -10.43 10.83
N CYS A 474 -10.00 -9.13 11.17
CA CYS A 474 -10.39 -8.04 10.25
C CYS A 474 -9.36 -7.86 9.13
N ASN A 475 -9.82 -7.39 7.97
CA ASN A 475 -8.93 -6.95 6.90
C ASN A 475 -8.27 -5.63 7.30
N ILE A 476 -6.94 -5.59 7.39
CA ILE A 476 -6.21 -4.45 7.96
C ILE A 476 -5.14 -3.94 7.00
N ALA A 477 -5.09 -2.63 6.79
CA ALA A 477 -4.01 -1.96 6.09
C ALA A 477 -3.15 -1.16 7.07
N ILE A 478 -1.85 -1.40 7.08
CA ILE A 478 -0.90 -0.73 7.97
C ILE A 478 -0.21 0.41 7.22
N TYR A 479 -0.29 1.60 7.80
CA TYR A 479 0.31 2.83 7.33
C TYR A 479 1.40 3.30 8.27
N GLY A 480 2.21 4.25 7.79
CA GLY A 480 3.28 4.87 8.56
C GLY A 480 4.39 5.36 7.65
N GLU A 481 5.23 6.24 8.16
CA GLU A 481 6.35 6.79 7.41
C GLU A 481 7.42 5.72 7.10
N ALA A 482 8.41 6.10 6.28
CA ALA A 482 9.59 5.27 6.07
C ALA A 482 10.32 5.01 7.40
N GLY A 483 10.72 3.77 7.65
CA GLY A 483 11.36 3.38 8.92
C GLY A 483 10.44 3.23 10.13
N ALA A 484 9.12 3.44 9.99
CA ALA A 484 8.14 3.26 11.07
C ALA A 484 7.98 1.79 11.53
N GLY A 485 8.51 0.82 10.77
CA GLY A 485 8.50 -0.60 11.15
C GLY A 485 7.43 -1.47 10.50
N LYS A 486 6.66 -0.97 9.52
CA LYS A 486 5.57 -1.70 8.82
C LYS A 486 5.95 -3.12 8.37
N THR A 487 6.99 -3.25 7.56
CA THR A 487 7.52 -4.53 7.06
C THR A 487 7.94 -5.44 8.22
N THR A 488 8.59 -4.88 9.24
CA THR A 488 9.02 -5.65 10.43
C THR A 488 7.81 -6.19 11.20
N THR A 489 6.78 -5.37 11.39
CA THR A 489 5.53 -5.77 12.04
C THR A 489 4.83 -6.92 11.30
N LEU A 490 4.78 -6.86 9.96
CA LEU A 490 4.20 -7.92 9.12
C LEU A 490 5.02 -9.22 9.16
N HIS A 491 6.35 -9.14 9.01
CA HIS A 491 7.24 -10.30 9.07
C HIS A 491 7.14 -11.01 10.43
N MET A 492 7.19 -10.25 11.52
CA MET A 492 7.05 -10.83 12.85
C MET A 492 5.69 -11.48 13.08
N TYR A 493 4.62 -10.91 12.49
CA TYR A 493 3.31 -11.53 12.58
C TYR A 493 3.23 -12.82 11.76
N ALA A 494 3.81 -12.83 10.57
CA ALA A 494 3.92 -14.03 9.75
C ALA A 494 4.69 -15.13 10.49
N ASP A 495 5.85 -14.81 11.08
CA ASP A 495 6.62 -15.74 11.91
C ASP A 495 5.81 -16.27 13.10
N LYS A 496 5.12 -15.39 13.85
CA LYS A 496 4.20 -15.79 14.93
C LYS A 496 3.15 -16.80 14.43
N LEU A 497 2.55 -16.57 13.26
CA LEU A 497 1.55 -17.47 12.69
C LEU A 497 2.16 -18.80 12.23
N TYR A 498 3.36 -18.79 11.65
CA TYR A 498 4.06 -19.99 11.23
C TYR A 498 4.49 -20.86 12.42
N GLN A 499 4.98 -20.25 13.50
CA GLN A 499 5.38 -20.96 14.72
C GLN A 499 4.18 -21.57 15.47
N ASN A 500 3.04 -20.88 15.49
CA ASN A 500 1.84 -21.29 16.20
C ASN A 500 0.80 -21.99 15.31
N ARG A 501 1.19 -22.41 14.10
CA ARG A 501 0.28 -22.96 13.09
C ARG A 501 -0.40 -24.25 13.56
N GLN A 502 -1.73 -24.26 13.55
CA GLN A 502 -2.54 -25.45 13.81
C GLN A 502 -3.05 -26.12 12.53
N THR A 503 -3.48 -27.38 12.63
CA THR A 503 -4.03 -28.14 11.51
C THR A 503 -5.24 -27.42 10.88
N GLY A 504 -5.17 -27.21 9.55
CA GLY A 504 -6.20 -26.50 8.79
C GLY A 504 -6.05 -24.98 8.77
N GLN A 505 -4.96 -24.41 9.31
CA GLN A 505 -4.63 -22.99 9.15
C GLN A 505 -3.64 -22.78 8.01
N ILE A 506 -3.83 -21.73 7.22
CA ILE A 506 -2.97 -21.34 6.10
C ILE A 506 -2.56 -19.88 6.26
N THR A 507 -1.27 -19.62 6.06
CA THR A 507 -0.70 -18.27 6.02
C THR A 507 0.08 -18.09 4.74
N LEU A 508 -0.34 -17.15 3.90
CA LEU A 508 0.37 -16.75 2.68
C LEU A 508 1.05 -15.41 2.93
N PHE A 509 2.38 -15.38 2.95
CA PHE A 509 3.16 -14.16 2.99
C PHE A 509 3.59 -13.77 1.57
N LEU A 510 3.14 -12.61 1.10
CA LEU A 510 3.31 -12.10 -0.26
C LEU A 510 4.18 -10.83 -0.23
N PRO A 511 5.52 -10.95 -0.32
CA PRO A 511 6.41 -9.80 -0.48
C PRO A 511 6.33 -9.30 -1.93
N LEU A 512 5.45 -8.33 -2.21
CA LEU A 512 5.10 -7.96 -3.58
C LEU A 512 6.29 -7.41 -4.37
N ASN A 513 7.18 -6.69 -3.72
CA ASN A 513 8.43 -6.20 -4.31
C ASN A 513 9.29 -7.35 -4.88
N ARG A 514 9.42 -8.47 -4.16
CA ARG A 514 10.20 -9.64 -4.57
C ARG A 514 9.49 -10.43 -5.66
N ILE A 515 8.16 -10.58 -5.53
CA ILE A 515 7.34 -11.29 -6.52
C ILE A 515 7.37 -10.57 -7.87
N THR A 516 7.06 -9.28 -7.89
CA THR A 516 7.04 -8.47 -9.13
C THR A 516 8.40 -8.42 -9.81
N LYS A 517 9.49 -8.34 -9.03
CA LYS A 517 10.85 -8.36 -9.56
C LYS A 517 11.21 -9.69 -10.23
N LYS A 518 10.96 -10.82 -9.57
CA LYS A 518 11.25 -12.15 -10.13
C LYS A 518 10.50 -12.40 -11.43
N ILE A 519 9.31 -11.85 -11.57
CA ILE A 519 8.52 -11.86 -12.81
C ILE A 519 9.09 -10.90 -13.84
N GLY A 520 9.53 -9.71 -13.42
CA GLY A 520 10.17 -8.71 -14.28
C GLY A 520 11.47 -9.20 -14.91
N GLU A 521 12.19 -10.10 -14.25
CA GLU A 521 13.43 -10.75 -14.74
C GLU A 521 13.16 -11.83 -15.81
N MET A 522 11.91 -12.27 -15.98
CA MET A 522 11.54 -13.27 -16.99
C MET A 522 11.47 -12.65 -18.40
N ASP A 523 11.68 -13.49 -19.42
CA ASP A 523 11.47 -13.06 -20.80
C ASP A 523 9.99 -12.71 -21.06
N LYS A 524 9.76 -11.85 -22.06
CA LYS A 524 8.41 -11.33 -22.37
C LYS A 524 7.39 -12.44 -22.65
N ASN A 525 7.79 -13.53 -23.31
CA ASN A 525 6.87 -14.61 -23.68
C ASN A 525 6.47 -15.45 -22.47
N SER A 526 7.43 -15.78 -21.61
CA SER A 526 7.17 -16.47 -20.33
C SER A 526 6.28 -15.63 -19.43
N ARG A 527 6.52 -14.31 -19.35
CA ARG A 527 5.70 -13.38 -18.58
C ARG A 527 4.26 -13.29 -19.09
N SER A 528 4.05 -13.19 -20.41
CA SER A 528 2.70 -13.14 -20.99
C SER A 528 1.90 -14.44 -20.83
N ASN A 529 2.59 -15.57 -20.69
CA ASN A 529 1.94 -16.86 -20.41
C ASN A 529 1.58 -17.02 -18.91
N LEU A 530 2.33 -16.37 -18.02
CA LEU A 530 2.14 -16.42 -16.56
C LEU A 530 1.08 -15.43 -16.07
N ILE A 531 1.04 -14.23 -16.64
CA ILE A 531 0.19 -13.11 -16.22
C ILE A 531 -0.84 -12.78 -17.30
N SER A 532 -2.10 -12.80 -16.91
CA SER A 532 -3.24 -12.31 -17.71
C SER A 532 -4.05 -11.30 -16.89
N GLU A 533 -4.22 -10.09 -17.42
CA GLU A 533 -5.04 -9.05 -16.79
C GLU A 533 -6.53 -9.41 -16.73
N GLU A 534 -6.99 -10.32 -17.60
CA GLU A 534 -8.37 -10.84 -17.54
C GLU A 534 -8.60 -11.78 -16.35
N LYS A 535 -7.52 -12.28 -15.73
CA LYS A 535 -7.56 -13.22 -14.60
C LYS A 535 -6.51 -12.84 -13.55
N PRO A 536 -6.70 -11.72 -12.86
CA PRO A 536 -5.67 -11.13 -12.02
C PRO A 536 -5.37 -12.00 -10.79
N PHE A 537 -6.37 -12.64 -10.16
CA PHE A 537 -6.11 -13.54 -9.03
C PHE A 537 -5.33 -14.80 -9.43
N GLU A 538 -5.69 -15.44 -10.55
CA GLU A 538 -4.91 -16.59 -11.06
C GLU A 538 -3.46 -16.18 -11.36
N SER A 539 -3.25 -14.97 -11.90
CA SER A 539 -1.93 -14.40 -12.18
C SER A 539 -1.12 -14.18 -10.91
N LEU A 540 -1.74 -13.69 -9.83
CA LEU A 540 -1.09 -13.54 -8.53
C LEU A 540 -0.63 -14.88 -7.94
N LEU A 541 -1.44 -15.94 -8.09
CA LEU A 541 -1.06 -17.27 -7.63
C LEU A 541 0.08 -17.85 -8.47
N ASN A 542 0.06 -17.69 -9.80
CA ASN A 542 1.15 -18.11 -10.68
C ASN A 542 2.47 -17.39 -10.36
N ALA A 543 2.37 -16.08 -10.13
CA ALA A 543 3.44 -15.22 -9.67
C ALA A 543 4.03 -15.70 -8.34
N PHE A 544 3.18 -16.02 -7.37
CA PHE A 544 3.57 -16.55 -6.08
C PHE A 544 4.25 -17.93 -6.20
N LEU A 545 3.67 -18.87 -6.94
CA LEU A 545 4.26 -20.20 -7.17
C LEU A 545 5.66 -20.08 -7.78
N SER A 546 5.79 -19.26 -8.82
CA SER A 546 7.07 -18.99 -9.47
C SER A 546 8.08 -18.38 -8.49
N TYR A 547 7.63 -17.42 -7.66
CA TYR A 547 8.45 -16.85 -6.60
C TYR A 547 8.96 -17.92 -5.62
N ARG A 548 8.09 -18.85 -5.24
CA ARG A 548 8.37 -20.02 -4.38
C ARG A 548 9.19 -21.12 -5.04
N SER A 549 9.64 -20.91 -6.28
CA SER A 549 10.36 -21.91 -7.08
C SER A 549 9.56 -23.20 -7.28
N VAL A 550 8.22 -23.07 -7.31
CA VAL A 550 7.27 -24.11 -7.67
C VAL A 550 6.77 -23.83 -9.08
N GLU A 551 6.64 -24.87 -9.90
CA GLU A 551 6.12 -24.71 -11.26
C GLU A 551 4.70 -24.13 -11.24
N ALA A 552 4.47 -23.04 -11.98
CA ALA A 552 3.18 -22.39 -12.10
C ALA A 552 2.25 -23.14 -13.08
N SER A 553 1.95 -24.40 -12.75
CA SER A 553 1.05 -25.25 -13.53
C SER A 553 -0.42 -25.06 -13.13
N PRO A 554 -1.38 -25.36 -14.03
CA PRO A 554 -2.80 -25.36 -13.68
C PRO A 554 -3.14 -26.26 -12.48
N ASP A 555 -2.43 -27.37 -12.30
CA ASP A 555 -2.69 -28.33 -11.21
C ASP A 555 -2.15 -27.82 -9.87
N ASN A 556 -0.97 -27.19 -9.86
CA ASN A 556 -0.43 -26.53 -8.66
C ASN A 556 -1.30 -25.34 -8.25
N ARG A 557 -1.80 -24.56 -9.22
CA ARG A 557 -2.75 -23.47 -8.96
C ARG A 557 -4.06 -23.98 -8.39
N LYS A 558 -4.66 -25.03 -8.96
CA LYS A 558 -5.88 -25.65 -8.43
C LYS A 558 -5.68 -26.17 -7.02
N SER A 559 -4.54 -26.81 -6.74
CA SER A 559 -4.18 -27.32 -5.41
C SER A 559 -4.08 -26.20 -4.39
N LEU A 560 -3.44 -25.08 -4.74
CA LEU A 560 -3.33 -23.90 -3.88
C LEU A 560 -4.72 -23.27 -3.61
N ILE A 561 -5.55 -23.11 -4.64
CA ILE A 561 -6.93 -22.60 -4.49
C ILE A 561 -7.74 -23.53 -3.58
N TYR A 562 -7.65 -24.85 -3.79
CA TYR A 562 -8.34 -25.84 -2.97
C TYR A 562 -7.89 -25.75 -1.50
N ALA A 563 -6.59 -25.60 -1.26
CA ALA A 563 -6.06 -25.42 0.09
C ALA A 563 -6.63 -24.15 0.75
N LEU A 564 -6.63 -23.02 0.04
CA LEU A 564 -7.19 -21.76 0.54
C LEU A 564 -8.68 -21.90 0.89
N GLN A 565 -9.47 -22.49 -0.01
CA GLN A 565 -10.91 -22.73 0.16
C GLN A 565 -11.26 -23.62 1.34
N ASN A 566 -10.52 -24.71 1.54
CA ASN A 566 -10.85 -25.73 2.56
C ASN A 566 -10.13 -25.50 3.90
N SER A 567 -9.39 -24.40 4.02
CA SER A 567 -8.77 -24.01 5.28
C SER A 567 -9.81 -23.56 6.31
N LYS A 568 -9.58 -23.85 7.58
CA LYS A 568 -10.39 -23.33 8.70
C LYS A 568 -10.11 -21.84 8.94
N LYS A 569 -8.86 -21.42 8.74
CA LYS A 569 -8.40 -20.04 8.86
C LYS A 569 -7.38 -19.78 7.76
N CYS A 570 -7.61 -18.74 6.97
CA CYS A 570 -6.69 -18.28 5.94
C CYS A 570 -6.27 -16.84 6.27
N THR A 571 -4.97 -16.58 6.33
CA THR A 571 -4.41 -15.24 6.49
C THR A 571 -3.46 -14.95 5.33
N VAL A 572 -3.75 -13.92 4.55
CA VAL A 572 -2.92 -13.44 3.45
C VAL A 572 -2.27 -12.13 3.89
N ILE A 573 -0.95 -12.13 4.01
CA ILE A 573 -0.14 -10.98 4.41
C ILE A 573 0.55 -10.45 3.16
N VAL A 574 0.37 -9.18 2.84
CA VAL A 574 0.83 -8.53 1.61
C VAL A 574 1.74 -7.35 1.97
N ASP A 575 3.04 -7.49 1.77
CA ASP A 575 3.99 -6.42 2.10
C ASP A 575 4.29 -5.51 0.90
N ALA A 576 4.38 -4.20 1.17
CA ALA A 576 4.74 -3.13 0.24
C ALA A 576 3.79 -2.98 -0.97
N LEU A 577 2.49 -2.77 -0.69
CA LEU A 577 1.47 -2.62 -1.75
C LEU A 577 1.67 -1.36 -2.60
N ASP A 578 2.12 -0.25 -2.01
CA ASP A 578 2.44 0.99 -2.72
C ASP A 578 3.53 0.79 -3.76
N GLU A 579 4.64 0.12 -3.40
CA GLU A 579 5.77 -0.10 -4.28
C GLU A 579 5.41 -0.98 -5.49
N ALA A 580 4.52 -1.95 -5.30
CA ALA A 580 4.08 -2.83 -6.38
C ALA A 580 3.01 -2.19 -7.29
N SER A 581 2.12 -1.36 -6.73
CA SER A 581 0.98 -0.81 -7.47
C SER A 581 1.36 0.06 -8.67
N THR A 582 2.48 0.79 -8.59
CA THR A 582 3.00 1.64 -9.67
C THR A 582 3.41 0.85 -10.91
N HIS A 583 3.95 -0.35 -10.74
CA HIS A 583 4.50 -1.17 -11.84
C HIS A 583 3.68 -2.42 -12.15
N ALA A 584 2.74 -2.79 -11.29
CA ALA A 584 1.85 -3.93 -11.42
C ALA A 584 0.43 -3.64 -10.87
N PRO A 585 -0.36 -2.76 -11.53
CA PRO A 585 -1.69 -2.38 -11.07
C PRO A 585 -2.66 -3.57 -10.90
N TRP A 586 -2.48 -4.62 -11.72
CA TRP A 586 -3.28 -5.85 -11.70
C TRP A 586 -3.28 -6.57 -10.34
N ILE A 587 -2.28 -6.35 -9.47
CA ILE A 587 -2.21 -6.96 -8.15
C ILE A 587 -3.36 -6.49 -7.25
N ILE A 588 -3.80 -5.24 -7.38
CA ILE A 588 -4.89 -4.71 -6.56
C ILE A 588 -6.20 -5.39 -6.94
N GLN A 589 -6.45 -5.50 -8.24
CA GLN A 589 -7.60 -6.22 -8.76
C GLN A 589 -7.56 -7.70 -8.31
N ALA A 590 -6.38 -8.33 -8.33
CA ALA A 590 -6.21 -9.70 -7.85
C ALA A 590 -6.60 -9.86 -6.37
N LEU A 591 -6.16 -8.94 -5.50
CA LEU A 591 -6.50 -8.96 -4.07
C LEU A 591 -7.99 -8.70 -3.83
N SER A 592 -8.63 -7.88 -4.67
CA SER A 592 -10.08 -7.63 -4.61
C SER A 592 -10.92 -8.86 -4.95
N GLU A 593 -10.39 -9.79 -5.74
CA GLU A 593 -11.07 -11.04 -6.12
C GLU A 593 -10.94 -12.14 -5.06
N LEU A 594 -9.98 -12.04 -4.13
CA LEU A 594 -9.72 -13.06 -3.10
C LEU A 594 -10.98 -13.49 -2.32
N PRO A 595 -11.91 -12.60 -1.90
CA PRO A 595 -13.12 -13.01 -1.19
C PRO A 595 -14.03 -13.97 -2.00
N SER A 596 -13.99 -13.90 -3.33
CA SER A 596 -14.73 -14.82 -4.21
C SER A 596 -14.16 -16.24 -4.19
N TYR A 597 -12.87 -16.38 -3.84
CA TYR A 597 -12.20 -17.67 -3.73
C TYR A 597 -12.14 -18.18 -2.29
N ALA A 598 -11.95 -17.28 -1.31
CA ALA A 598 -11.88 -17.60 0.10
C ALA A 598 -12.50 -16.47 0.94
N SER A 599 -13.82 -16.52 1.13
CA SER A 599 -14.58 -15.47 1.83
C SER A 599 -14.23 -15.34 3.32
N HIS A 600 -13.65 -16.38 3.92
CA HIS A 600 -13.16 -16.39 5.30
C HIS A 600 -11.69 -15.96 5.42
N ALA A 601 -11.03 -15.61 4.31
CA ALA A 601 -9.65 -15.17 4.33
C ALA A 601 -9.53 -13.76 4.90
N GLN A 602 -8.59 -13.59 5.82
CA GLN A 602 -8.15 -12.29 6.30
C GLN A 602 -7.03 -11.76 5.41
N VAL A 603 -7.11 -10.50 5.00
CA VAL A 603 -6.03 -9.82 4.27
C VAL A 603 -5.40 -8.75 5.17
N ILE A 604 -4.07 -8.78 5.28
CA ILE A 604 -3.30 -7.77 6.02
C ILE A 604 -2.28 -7.18 5.05
N THR A 605 -2.21 -5.86 4.93
CA THR A 605 -1.25 -5.22 4.00
C THR A 605 -0.49 -4.06 4.64
N SER A 606 0.62 -3.63 4.01
CA SER A 606 1.38 -2.43 4.37
C SER A 606 1.49 -1.45 3.19
N SER A 607 1.47 -0.16 3.49
CA SER A 607 1.67 0.93 2.51
C SER A 607 2.20 2.20 3.18
N ARG A 608 2.90 3.09 2.47
CA ARG A 608 3.33 4.40 3.02
C ARG A 608 2.18 5.40 3.10
N ASN A 609 1.33 5.45 2.09
CA ASN A 609 0.25 6.42 1.94
C ASN A 609 -1.08 5.71 1.71
N CYS A 610 -2.18 6.45 1.87
CA CYS A 610 -3.52 5.99 1.54
C CYS A 610 -3.67 5.96 0.03
N VAL A 611 -3.20 4.87 -0.57
CA VAL A 611 -3.29 4.65 -2.01
C VAL A 611 -4.77 4.68 -2.40
N LYS A 612 -5.15 5.53 -3.38
CA LYS A 612 -6.54 5.67 -3.86
C LYS A 612 -7.20 4.34 -4.24
N TYR A 613 -6.38 3.36 -4.64
CA TYR A 613 -6.78 2.02 -5.02
C TYR A 613 -7.18 1.10 -3.84
N ILE A 614 -6.92 1.49 -2.59
CA ILE A 614 -7.34 0.75 -1.38
C ILE A 614 -8.87 0.85 -1.17
N ARG A 615 -9.58 1.72 -1.89
CA ARG A 615 -11.05 1.83 -1.80
C ARG A 615 -11.79 0.57 -2.28
N GLU A 616 -11.16 -0.26 -3.12
CA GLU A 616 -11.76 -1.47 -3.70
C GLU A 616 -11.76 -2.68 -2.74
N VAL A 617 -10.90 -2.65 -1.72
CA VAL A 617 -10.86 -3.68 -0.67
C VAL A 617 -11.18 -3.01 0.66
N GLU A 618 -12.21 -3.47 1.37
CA GLU A 618 -12.65 -2.87 2.63
C GLU A 618 -11.66 -3.10 3.79
N PHE A 619 -10.51 -2.43 3.73
CA PHE A 619 -9.55 -2.41 4.82
C PHE A 619 -9.94 -1.41 5.89
N LEU A 620 -9.72 -1.79 7.15
CA LEU A 620 -9.53 -0.86 8.25
C LEU A 620 -8.05 -0.45 8.28
N GLY A 621 -7.77 0.83 8.13
CA GLY A 621 -6.41 1.35 8.24
C GLY A 621 -5.95 1.48 9.68
N ILE A 622 -4.70 1.13 9.94
CA ILE A 622 -3.98 1.44 11.18
C ILE A 622 -2.66 2.10 10.84
N THR A 623 -2.29 3.17 11.55
CA THR A 623 -1.03 3.89 11.36
C THR A 623 -0.11 3.59 12.53
N LEU A 624 1.12 3.17 12.23
CA LEU A 624 2.19 3.09 13.24
C LEU A 624 2.63 4.51 13.60
N LEU A 625 2.38 4.91 14.84
CA LEU A 625 2.81 6.22 15.35
C LEU A 625 4.29 6.18 15.76
N PRO A 626 4.97 7.34 15.76
CA PRO A 626 6.28 7.44 16.38
C PRO A 626 6.25 7.06 17.86
N PHE A 627 7.36 6.56 18.39
CA PHE A 627 7.47 6.20 19.81
C PHE A 627 7.12 7.37 20.73
N THR A 628 6.25 7.12 21.69
CA THR A 628 6.16 7.97 22.89
C THR A 628 7.49 7.93 23.65
N LYS A 629 7.75 8.93 24.51
CA LYS A 629 8.95 8.93 25.36
C LYS A 629 9.13 7.63 26.14
N LYS A 630 8.02 7.09 26.67
CA LYS A 630 8.01 5.84 27.43
C LYS A 630 8.32 4.62 26.56
N GLN A 631 7.78 4.57 25.33
CA GLN A 631 8.10 3.49 24.39
C GLN A 631 9.56 3.53 23.93
N LEU A 632 10.08 4.73 23.66
CA LEU A 632 11.48 4.92 23.30
C LEU A 632 12.40 4.48 24.44
N GLU A 633 12.07 4.82 25.69
CA GLU A 633 12.77 4.36 26.89
C GLU A 633 12.78 2.82 26.96
N ASN A 634 11.61 2.19 26.92
CA ASN A 634 11.51 0.73 26.93
C ASN A 634 12.33 0.09 25.80
N PHE A 635 12.25 0.65 24.59
CA PHE A 635 13.02 0.18 23.44
C PHE A 635 14.53 0.28 23.67
N ILE A 636 15.03 1.38 24.23
CA ILE A 636 16.46 1.57 24.50
C ILE A 636 16.96 0.56 25.54
N PHE A 637 16.26 0.40 26.66
CA PHE A 637 16.60 -0.58 27.69
C PHE A 637 16.59 -2.01 27.13
N GLY A 638 15.52 -2.37 26.40
CA GLY A 638 15.39 -3.67 25.77
C GLY A 638 16.43 -3.97 24.69
N TRP A 639 16.86 -2.94 23.95
CA TRP A 639 17.85 -3.10 22.90
C TRP A 639 19.28 -3.17 23.48
N ILE A 640 19.63 -2.32 24.44
CA ILE A 640 21.01 -2.29 24.99
C ILE A 640 21.23 -3.45 25.96
N GLY A 641 20.25 -3.78 26.81
CA GLY A 641 20.36 -4.83 27.83
C GLY A 641 21.21 -4.46 29.06
N ASP A 642 22.02 -3.41 28.97
CA ASP A 642 22.77 -2.78 30.07
C ASP A 642 22.07 -1.49 30.51
N ASP A 643 21.53 -1.48 31.73
CA ASP A 643 20.75 -0.38 32.29
C ASP A 643 21.55 0.93 32.46
N GLU A 644 22.86 0.84 32.73
CA GLU A 644 23.70 2.03 32.92
C GLU A 644 23.98 2.72 31.58
N GLN A 645 24.31 1.93 30.55
CA GLN A 645 24.47 2.45 29.18
C GLN A 645 23.14 2.97 28.61
N ALA A 646 22.04 2.28 28.85
CA ALA A 646 20.70 2.74 28.47
C ALA A 646 20.32 4.07 29.13
N GLY A 647 20.56 4.20 30.44
CA GLY A 647 20.34 5.45 31.17
C GLY A 647 21.21 6.60 30.66
N ALA A 648 22.48 6.33 30.33
CA ALA A 648 23.38 7.33 29.75
C ALA A 648 22.88 7.82 28.37
N LEU A 649 22.41 6.92 27.53
CA LEU A 649 21.85 7.27 26.22
C LEU A 649 20.59 8.13 26.35
N LEU A 650 19.66 7.78 27.24
CA LEU A 650 18.45 8.57 27.47
C LEU A 650 18.78 10.01 27.87
N LYS A 651 19.77 10.18 28.74
CA LYS A 651 20.25 11.51 29.12
C LYS A 651 20.81 12.29 27.93
N ILE A 652 21.57 11.64 27.04
CA ILE A 652 22.07 12.30 25.81
C ILE A 652 20.91 12.74 24.90
N ILE A 653 19.88 11.90 24.74
CA ILE A 653 18.70 12.22 23.93
C ILE A 653 17.96 13.43 24.51
N GLU A 654 17.84 13.53 25.83
CA GLU A 654 17.22 14.68 26.50
C GLU A 654 18.07 15.96 26.36
N ASP A 655 19.36 15.88 26.70
CA ASP A 655 20.29 17.02 26.70
C ASP A 655 20.42 17.65 25.30
N LYS A 656 20.53 16.80 24.27
CA LYS A 656 20.62 17.23 22.86
C LYS A 656 19.27 17.46 22.19
N LYS A 657 18.15 17.28 22.91
CA LYS A 657 16.78 17.42 22.39
C LYS A 657 16.51 16.56 21.15
N LEU A 658 17.02 15.33 21.13
CA LEU A 658 16.94 14.41 19.99
C LEU A 658 15.65 13.61 19.93
N TYR A 659 14.69 13.85 20.84
CA TYR A 659 13.45 13.08 20.89
C TYR A 659 12.71 13.04 19.55
N GLU A 660 12.62 14.18 18.85
CA GLU A 660 11.94 14.26 17.54
C GLU A 660 12.58 13.37 16.46
N VAL A 661 13.86 13.06 16.62
CA VAL A 661 14.63 12.19 15.71
C VAL A 661 14.58 10.74 16.21
N ALA A 662 14.73 10.54 17.52
CA ALA A 662 14.76 9.23 18.17
C ALA A 662 13.39 8.55 18.25
N LYS A 663 12.27 9.28 18.08
CA LYS A 663 10.93 8.69 18.07
C LYS A 663 10.67 7.76 16.88
N ASN A 664 11.47 7.83 15.81
CA ASN A 664 11.38 6.89 14.69
C ASN A 664 12.17 5.60 15.02
N PRO A 665 11.57 4.40 14.94
CA PRO A 665 12.23 3.14 15.34
C PRO A 665 13.56 2.88 14.63
N LEU A 666 13.67 3.15 13.33
CA LEU A 666 14.92 2.98 12.58
C LEU A 666 16.02 3.90 13.13
N LEU A 667 15.70 5.16 13.39
CA LEU A 667 16.65 6.14 13.94
C LEU A 667 17.01 5.83 15.39
N ALA A 668 16.03 5.41 16.22
CA ALA A 668 16.29 4.92 17.57
C ALA A 668 17.34 3.80 17.55
N THR A 669 17.20 2.87 16.60
CA THR A 669 18.13 1.75 16.48
C THR A 669 19.53 2.18 16.04
N ILE A 670 19.63 3.14 15.12
CA ILE A 670 20.91 3.75 14.73
C ILE A 670 21.55 4.45 15.93
N ILE A 671 20.78 5.23 16.69
CA ILE A 671 21.24 5.93 17.89
C ILE A 671 21.79 4.94 18.91
N CYS A 672 21.07 3.85 19.19
CA CYS A 672 21.56 2.79 20.09
C CYS A 672 22.86 2.17 19.57
N SER A 673 22.94 1.86 18.26
CA SER A 673 24.14 1.31 17.62
C SER A 673 25.35 2.24 17.67
N LEU A 674 25.14 3.55 17.52
CA LEU A 674 26.20 4.55 17.64
C LEU A 674 26.68 4.68 19.09
N HIS A 675 25.74 4.67 20.05
CA HIS A 675 26.05 4.79 21.47
C HIS A 675 26.88 3.60 21.98
N THR A 676 26.48 2.37 21.68
CA THR A 676 27.23 1.16 22.09
C THR A 676 28.59 1.05 21.40
N SER A 677 28.77 1.76 20.28
CA SER A 677 30.05 1.86 19.57
C SER A 677 30.87 3.09 20.00
N GLU A 678 30.46 3.81 21.05
CA GLU A 678 31.09 5.03 21.58
C GLU A 678 31.22 6.18 20.55
N VAL A 679 30.35 6.19 19.54
CA VAL A 679 30.35 7.21 18.49
C VAL A 679 29.50 8.41 18.91
N PRO A 680 30.00 9.66 18.76
CA PRO A 680 29.20 10.84 19.03
C PRO A 680 27.92 10.86 18.19
N ILE A 681 26.77 10.97 18.87
CA ILE A 681 25.44 10.99 18.24
C ILE A 681 25.18 12.38 17.63
N PRO A 682 24.96 12.48 16.30
CA PRO A 682 24.59 13.72 15.60
C PRO A 682 23.21 14.27 16.00
N GLU A 683 22.92 15.50 15.57
CA GLU A 683 21.70 16.23 15.98
C GLU A 683 20.53 16.18 14.99
N ASN A 684 20.75 15.66 13.79
CA ASN A 684 19.71 15.58 12.76
C ASN A 684 19.69 14.22 12.05
N GLU A 685 18.56 13.94 11.40
CA GLU A 685 18.27 12.66 10.76
C GLU A 685 19.27 12.29 9.64
N PRO A 686 19.58 13.15 8.65
CA PRO A 686 20.56 12.81 7.61
C PRO A 686 21.95 12.48 8.17
N GLU A 687 22.41 13.22 9.18
CA GLU A 687 23.72 12.99 9.79
C GLU A 687 23.77 11.69 10.61
N LEU A 688 22.66 11.23 11.19
CA LEU A 688 22.60 9.91 11.83
C LEU A 688 22.83 8.78 10.83
N TYR A 689 22.11 8.79 9.72
CA TYR A 689 22.32 7.80 8.66
C TYR A 689 23.74 7.87 8.10
N TRP A 690 24.25 9.09 7.87
CA TRP A 690 25.61 9.28 7.38
C TRP A 690 26.63 8.73 8.38
N ARG A 691 26.49 9.02 9.67
CA ARG A 691 27.39 8.54 10.72
C ARG A 691 27.42 7.01 10.80
N LYS A 692 26.27 6.35 10.58
CA LYS A 692 26.21 4.89 10.48
C LYS A 692 26.98 4.37 9.27
N ILE A 693 26.85 5.01 8.10
CA ILE A 693 27.66 4.66 6.91
C ILE A 693 29.15 4.87 7.19
N GLU A 694 29.56 5.98 7.82
CA GLU A 694 30.97 6.20 8.18
C GLU A 694 31.50 5.12 9.12
N LEU A 695 30.70 4.72 10.12
CA LEU A 695 31.03 3.64 11.04
C LEU A 695 31.22 2.32 10.29
N LEU A 696 30.34 2.00 9.33
CA LEU A 696 30.44 0.80 8.50
C LEU A 696 31.62 0.83 7.51
N CYS A 697 31.99 2.02 7.01
CA CYS A 697 33.16 2.23 6.13
C CYS A 697 34.51 2.30 6.88
N GLY A 698 34.52 2.13 8.21
CA GLY A 698 35.75 1.98 8.99
C GLY A 698 36.25 3.20 9.74
N LEU A 699 35.38 4.18 10.06
CA LEU A 699 35.73 5.37 10.84
C LEU A 699 36.48 5.05 12.16
N TYR A 700 36.26 3.90 12.79
CA TYR A 700 36.88 3.53 14.07
C TYR A 700 37.78 2.29 14.03
N ASP A 701 37.97 1.68 12.86
CA ASP A 701 38.87 0.53 12.71
C ASP A 701 40.33 0.96 12.94
N HIS A 702 40.67 2.17 12.49
CA HIS A 702 41.98 2.79 12.67
C HIS A 702 42.31 3.05 14.16
N HIS A 703 41.31 3.44 14.97
CA HIS A 703 41.47 3.65 16.40
C HIS A 703 41.63 2.34 17.20
N LYS A 704 41.09 1.23 16.69
CA LYS A 704 41.23 -0.12 17.28
C LYS A 704 42.41 -0.92 16.73
N GLY A 705 43.15 -0.38 15.76
CA GLY A 705 44.26 -1.07 15.09
C GLY A 705 43.83 -2.26 14.23
N ILE A 706 42.56 -2.30 13.82
CA ILE A 706 41.96 -3.37 13.00
C ILE A 706 41.92 -2.86 11.56
N ILE A 707 42.31 -3.70 10.59
CA ILE A 707 42.16 -3.38 9.16
C ILE A 707 41.22 -4.42 8.57
N ARG A 708 39.96 -4.03 8.33
CA ARG A 708 38.96 -4.91 7.70
C ARG A 708 38.77 -4.66 6.21
N THR A 709 38.93 -3.42 5.75
CA THR A 709 38.74 -3.04 4.34
C THR A 709 40.06 -3.00 3.59
N LYS A 710 40.02 -3.33 2.30
CA LYS A 710 41.17 -3.19 1.39
C LYS A 710 41.34 -1.76 0.88
N ASN A 711 40.24 -1.00 0.85
CA ASN A 711 40.19 0.35 0.34
C ASN A 711 40.06 1.41 1.44
N GLU A 712 40.49 2.62 1.12
CA GLU A 712 40.36 3.80 1.97
C GLU A 712 38.90 4.20 2.16
N LYS A 713 38.55 4.62 3.39
CA LYS A 713 37.20 5.09 3.77
C LYS A 713 36.61 6.09 2.77
N SER A 714 37.36 7.11 2.38
CA SER A 714 36.90 8.17 1.46
C SER A 714 36.51 7.64 0.08
N PHE A 715 37.20 6.61 -0.39
CA PHE A 715 36.90 5.97 -1.66
C PHE A 715 35.64 5.09 -1.56
N LEU A 716 35.51 4.32 -0.48
CA LEU A 716 34.31 3.52 -0.20
C LEU A 716 33.05 4.39 -0.09
N GLU A 717 33.15 5.53 0.62
CA GLU A 717 32.07 6.52 0.71
C GLU A 717 31.69 7.09 -0.66
N ALA A 718 32.67 7.40 -1.51
CA ALA A 718 32.40 7.88 -2.87
C ALA A 718 31.69 6.81 -3.71
N CYS A 719 32.12 5.55 -3.62
CA CYS A 719 31.45 4.43 -4.27
C CYS A 719 30.00 4.26 -3.76
N CYS A 720 29.77 4.32 -2.45
CA CYS A 720 28.43 4.27 -1.86
C CYS A 720 27.51 5.36 -2.41
N ILE A 721 27.97 6.61 -2.43
CA ILE A 721 27.17 7.75 -2.90
C ILE A 721 26.78 7.56 -4.38
N LYS A 722 27.75 7.18 -5.23
CA LYS A 722 27.48 6.92 -6.65
C LYS A 722 26.49 5.78 -6.86
N LEU A 723 26.67 4.65 -6.17
CA LEU A 723 25.73 3.52 -6.25
C LEU A 723 24.33 3.90 -5.75
N GLY A 724 24.23 4.58 -4.61
CA GLY A 724 22.95 5.03 -4.05
C GLY A 724 22.18 5.93 -5.01
N TYR A 725 22.86 6.92 -5.60
CA TYR A 725 22.27 7.77 -6.63
C TYR A 725 21.87 6.99 -7.88
N ARG A 726 22.71 6.08 -8.40
CA ARG A 726 22.42 5.29 -9.60
C ARG A 726 21.22 4.36 -9.39
N PHE A 727 21.13 3.73 -8.23
CA PHE A 727 19.99 2.90 -7.86
C PHE A 727 18.73 3.76 -7.83
N HIS A 728 18.79 4.93 -7.18
CA HIS A 728 17.65 5.82 -7.04
C HIS A 728 17.20 6.44 -8.36
N ARG A 729 18.13 6.88 -9.21
CA ARG A 729 17.87 7.43 -10.54
C ARG A 729 17.20 6.41 -11.46
N ASN A 730 17.59 5.15 -11.36
CA ASN A 730 17.03 4.07 -12.17
C ASN A 730 15.76 3.47 -11.56
N GLU A 731 15.28 4.01 -10.43
CA GLU A 731 14.08 3.51 -9.71
C GLU A 731 14.21 2.03 -9.30
N ILE A 732 15.43 1.60 -8.96
CA ILE A 732 15.73 0.25 -8.49
C ILE A 732 16.21 0.26 -7.04
N ARG A 733 15.97 -0.83 -6.32
CA ARG A 733 16.44 -1.03 -4.93
C ARG A 733 17.68 -1.93 -4.83
N GLU A 734 17.93 -2.72 -5.86
CA GLU A 734 18.99 -3.72 -5.90
C GLU A 734 19.44 -3.97 -7.34
N THR A 735 20.67 -4.44 -7.52
CA THR A 735 21.19 -4.85 -8.83
C THR A 735 22.33 -5.86 -8.71
N SER A 736 22.76 -6.41 -9.84
CA SER A 736 23.83 -7.40 -9.90
C SER A 736 25.21 -6.76 -9.74
N ILE A 737 26.20 -7.52 -9.25
CA ILE A 737 27.60 -7.05 -9.16
C ILE A 737 28.11 -6.51 -10.52
N PRO A 738 27.91 -7.19 -11.66
CA PRO A 738 28.33 -6.66 -12.97
C PRO A 738 27.74 -5.29 -13.32
N GLU A 739 26.47 -5.04 -12.97
CA GLU A 739 25.84 -3.75 -13.26
C GLU A 739 26.36 -2.66 -12.30
N MET A 740 26.61 -2.99 -11.03
CA MET A 740 27.29 -2.07 -10.08
C MET A 740 28.67 -1.65 -10.59
N HIS A 741 29.44 -2.59 -11.14
CA HIS A 741 30.71 -2.30 -11.80
C HIS A 741 30.55 -1.30 -12.94
N LYS A 742 29.58 -1.52 -13.82
CA LYS A 742 29.32 -0.65 -14.97
C LYS A 742 28.93 0.76 -14.52
N PHE A 743 28.10 0.88 -13.48
CA PHE A 743 27.74 2.18 -12.90
C PHE A 743 28.97 2.93 -12.37
N LEU A 744 29.79 2.28 -11.53
CA LEU A 744 30.97 2.93 -10.95
C LEU A 744 32.05 3.25 -11.99
N ILE A 745 32.26 2.40 -12.99
CA ILE A 745 33.21 2.66 -14.09
C ILE A 745 32.76 3.90 -14.88
N ALA A 746 31.46 4.01 -15.18
CA ALA A 746 30.91 5.17 -15.88
C ALA A 746 31.05 6.45 -15.04
N ASP A 747 30.77 6.40 -13.73
CA ASP A 747 30.80 7.57 -12.85
C ASP A 747 32.22 8.07 -12.53
N PHE A 748 33.22 7.19 -12.54
CA PHE A 748 34.60 7.56 -12.26
C PHE A 748 35.46 7.82 -13.50
N GLU A 749 34.96 7.61 -14.72
CA GLU A 749 35.61 7.98 -15.99
C GLU A 749 37.12 7.64 -16.06
N SER A 750 37.49 6.43 -15.66
CA SER A 750 38.89 5.94 -15.62
C SER A 750 39.81 6.53 -14.52
N ARG A 751 39.29 7.32 -13.57
CA ARG A 751 40.08 7.78 -12.40
C ARG A 751 40.63 6.64 -11.55
N TYR A 752 39.96 5.49 -11.56
CA TYR A 752 40.36 4.30 -10.83
C TYR A 752 40.37 3.07 -11.75
N PRO A 753 41.34 2.15 -11.57
CA PRO A 753 41.38 0.92 -12.35
C PRO A 753 40.18 0.02 -11.99
N PRO A 754 39.63 -0.77 -12.94
CA PRO A 754 38.48 -1.65 -12.70
C PRO A 754 38.69 -2.62 -11.53
N ALA A 755 39.92 -3.08 -11.30
CA ALA A 755 40.25 -3.94 -10.17
C ALA A 755 40.05 -3.25 -8.81
N LYS A 756 40.34 -1.94 -8.70
CA LYS A 756 40.11 -1.16 -7.48
C LYS A 756 38.61 -0.94 -7.24
N ILE A 757 37.83 -0.73 -8.30
CA ILE A 757 36.36 -0.68 -8.22
C ILE A 757 35.79 -2.02 -7.76
N SER A 758 36.29 -3.14 -8.31
CA SER A 758 35.92 -4.50 -7.86
C SER A 758 36.14 -4.68 -6.38
N SER A 759 37.36 -4.35 -5.93
CA SER A 759 37.72 -4.50 -4.53
C SER A 759 36.88 -3.59 -3.62
N ALA A 760 36.45 -2.42 -4.10
CA ALA A 760 35.56 -1.56 -3.33
C ALA A 760 34.15 -2.14 -3.22
N ILE A 761 33.60 -2.70 -4.30
CA ILE A 761 32.31 -3.40 -4.24
C ILE A 761 32.40 -4.58 -3.26
N ASP A 762 33.47 -5.36 -3.31
CA ASP A 762 33.71 -6.45 -2.36
C ASP A 762 33.77 -5.93 -0.91
N ASP A 763 34.50 -4.83 -0.67
CA ASP A 763 34.56 -4.22 0.66
C ASP A 763 33.18 -3.74 1.13
N LEU A 764 32.39 -3.13 0.25
CA LEU A 764 31.04 -2.66 0.58
C LEU A 764 30.07 -3.80 0.91
N ILE A 765 30.25 -4.97 0.29
CA ILE A 765 29.41 -6.16 0.52
C ILE A 765 29.87 -6.93 1.77
N PHE A 766 31.15 -7.31 1.84
CA PHE A 766 31.64 -8.30 2.80
C PHE A 766 32.29 -7.69 4.05
N SER A 767 32.92 -6.53 3.91
CA SER A 767 33.71 -5.92 4.99
C SER A 767 32.93 -4.83 5.73
N CYS A 768 32.17 -4.03 4.98
CA CYS A 768 31.34 -2.94 5.48
C CYS A 768 29.90 -3.40 5.75
N ASN A 769 29.43 -4.46 5.09
CA ASN A 769 28.03 -4.92 5.13
C ASN A 769 27.01 -3.81 4.78
N ILE A 770 27.37 -2.89 3.88
CA ILE A 770 26.48 -1.81 3.43
C ILE A 770 25.56 -2.31 2.31
N LEU A 771 26.10 -3.15 1.42
CA LEU A 771 25.37 -3.78 0.33
C LEU A 771 25.05 -5.22 0.71
N ILE A 772 23.76 -5.53 0.83
CA ILE A 772 23.27 -6.82 1.32
C ILE A 772 22.76 -7.64 0.16
N LYS A 773 23.16 -8.91 0.11
CA LYS A 773 22.65 -9.90 -0.85
C LYS A 773 21.17 -10.16 -0.59
N GLN A 774 20.37 -10.09 -1.63
CA GLN A 774 18.92 -10.20 -1.53
C GLN A 774 18.48 -11.67 -1.55
N PRO A 775 17.63 -12.12 -0.61
CA PRO A 775 17.21 -13.51 -0.53
C PRO A 775 16.59 -14.02 -1.84
N GLY A 776 16.96 -15.22 -2.27
CA GLY A 776 16.49 -15.80 -3.53
C GLY A 776 16.98 -15.12 -4.82
N SER A 777 17.94 -14.19 -4.77
CA SER A 777 18.54 -13.56 -5.96
C SER A 777 20.07 -13.40 -5.87
N GLU A 778 20.72 -13.18 -7.02
CA GLU A 778 22.15 -12.83 -7.09
C GLU A 778 22.41 -11.31 -7.05
N ASN A 779 21.40 -10.53 -6.62
CA ASN A 779 21.46 -9.08 -6.57
C ASN A 779 21.75 -8.55 -5.16
N TYR A 780 22.27 -7.33 -5.12
CA TYR A 780 22.66 -6.63 -3.90
C TYR A 780 21.98 -5.28 -3.83
N GLY A 781 21.51 -4.91 -2.64
CA GLY A 781 20.79 -3.68 -2.36
C GLY A 781 21.28 -3.00 -1.10
N PHE A 782 20.89 -1.73 -0.90
CA PHE A 782 21.05 -1.09 0.40
C PHE A 782 20.03 -1.67 1.39
N GLU A 783 20.43 -1.77 2.65
CA GLU A 783 19.62 -2.33 3.74
C GLU A 783 18.21 -1.72 3.85
N HIS A 784 18.11 -0.40 3.71
CA HIS A 784 16.85 0.31 3.77
C HIS A 784 16.83 1.42 2.73
N LEU A 785 15.64 1.70 2.15
CA LEU A 785 15.51 2.75 1.14
C LEU A 785 16.00 4.11 1.66
N ARG A 786 15.87 4.40 2.96
CA ARG A 786 16.39 5.65 3.55
C ARG A 786 17.90 5.85 3.37
N TYR A 787 18.70 4.78 3.37
CA TYR A 787 20.13 4.91 3.05
C TYR A 787 20.33 5.26 1.58
N GLN A 788 19.58 4.63 0.67
CA GLN A 788 19.61 4.98 -0.74
C GLN A 788 19.16 6.42 -1.00
N GLU A 789 18.09 6.88 -0.32
CA GLU A 789 17.60 8.27 -0.40
C GLU A 789 18.64 9.27 0.14
N LEU A 790 19.31 8.95 1.26
CA LEU A 790 20.40 9.76 1.81
C LEU A 790 21.55 9.86 0.81
N LEU A 791 21.99 8.73 0.25
CA LEU A 791 23.12 8.70 -0.68
C LEU A 791 22.80 9.46 -1.97
N ALA A 792 21.55 9.36 -2.45
CA ALA A 792 21.06 10.19 -3.55
C ALA A 792 21.07 11.70 -3.18
N ALA A 793 20.63 12.06 -1.97
CA ALA A 793 20.68 13.44 -1.49
C ALA A 793 22.12 13.98 -1.38
N LYS A 794 23.07 13.17 -0.89
CA LYS A 794 24.50 13.51 -0.84
C LYS A 794 25.11 13.67 -2.24
N GLU A 795 24.66 12.89 -3.23
CA GLU A 795 25.09 13.09 -4.62
C GLU A 795 24.53 14.39 -5.21
N ILE A 796 23.26 14.74 -4.93
CA ILE A 796 22.67 16.03 -5.33
C ILE A 796 23.49 17.20 -4.73
N GLU A 797 23.88 17.10 -3.46
CA GLU A 797 24.72 18.10 -2.78
C GLU A 797 26.10 18.25 -3.44
N ARG A 798 26.73 17.14 -3.83
CA ARG A 798 28.08 17.13 -4.41
C ARG A 798 28.10 17.49 -5.89
N ASN A 799 27.07 17.10 -6.64
CA ASN A 799 27.02 17.23 -8.07
C ASN A 799 25.97 18.27 -8.51
N ARG A 800 26.44 19.52 -8.63
CA ARG A 800 25.61 20.67 -9.03
C ARG A 800 25.04 20.59 -10.45
N SER A 801 25.45 19.60 -11.27
CA SER A 801 24.86 19.40 -12.59
C SER A 801 23.49 18.73 -12.53
N ILE A 802 23.07 18.21 -11.37
CA ILE A 802 21.77 17.58 -11.19
C ILE A 802 20.71 18.66 -10.98
N ASP A 803 19.80 18.79 -11.93
CA ASP A 803 18.71 19.77 -11.83
C ASP A 803 17.55 19.23 -10.96
N ILE A 804 17.44 19.78 -9.75
CA ILE A 804 16.38 19.43 -8.78
C ILE A 804 14.98 19.76 -9.31
N THR A 805 14.85 20.77 -10.17
CA THR A 805 13.54 21.21 -10.70
C THR A 805 12.89 20.17 -11.61
N ILE A 806 13.67 19.22 -12.13
CA ILE A 806 13.17 18.06 -12.89
C ILE A 806 12.71 16.95 -11.94
N LEU A 807 13.36 16.82 -10.78
CA LEU A 807 13.13 15.73 -9.83
C LEU A 807 11.90 15.98 -8.96
N ILE A 808 11.55 17.24 -8.68
CA ILE A 808 10.49 17.57 -7.71
C ILE A 808 9.09 17.05 -8.08
N GLY A 809 8.84 16.82 -9.36
CA GLY A 809 7.59 16.25 -9.86
C GLY A 809 7.48 14.73 -9.73
N LYS A 810 8.57 14.04 -9.34
CA LYS A 810 8.60 12.58 -9.26
C LYS A 810 8.43 12.13 -7.80
N GLU A 811 7.44 11.28 -7.56
CA GLU A 811 7.13 10.80 -6.20
C GLU A 811 8.29 10.06 -5.54
N TRP A 812 9.02 9.25 -6.32
CA TRP A 812 10.22 8.53 -5.86
C TRP A 812 11.29 9.44 -5.26
N TRP A 813 11.38 10.70 -5.71
CA TRP A 813 12.39 11.67 -5.28
C TRP A 813 11.98 12.52 -4.07
N LYS A 814 10.77 12.36 -3.52
CA LYS A 814 10.33 13.09 -2.31
C LYS A 814 11.29 12.86 -1.12
N GLY A 815 11.69 11.61 -0.90
CA GLY A 815 12.59 11.21 0.20
C GLY A 815 13.98 11.86 0.15
N PRO A 816 14.74 11.74 -0.97
CA PRO A 816 16.03 12.40 -1.12
C PRO A 816 15.94 13.93 -1.00
N LEU A 817 14.91 14.55 -1.57
CA LEU A 817 14.74 16.00 -1.51
C LEU A 817 14.43 16.50 -0.09
N TYR A 818 13.65 15.73 0.68
CA TYR A 818 13.46 15.96 2.10
C TYR A 818 14.80 15.92 2.86
N LEU A 819 15.61 14.86 2.67
CA LEU A 819 16.90 14.72 3.36
C LEU A 819 17.91 15.80 2.95
N TYR A 820 17.92 16.18 1.68
CA TYR A 820 18.74 17.29 1.16
C TYR A 820 18.42 18.61 1.86
N SER A 821 17.15 18.87 2.17
CA SER A 821 16.65 20.15 2.67
C SER A 821 17.13 20.51 4.08
N PHE A 822 17.58 19.56 4.89
CA PHE A 822 18.07 19.81 6.25
C PHE A 822 19.22 20.83 6.29
N ASN A 823 20.16 20.71 5.34
CA ASN A 823 21.40 21.50 5.33
C ASN A 823 21.41 22.61 4.26
N HIS A 824 20.36 22.72 3.43
CA HIS A 824 20.32 23.63 2.29
C HIS A 824 19.19 24.64 2.38
N ASP A 825 19.47 25.90 2.05
CA ASP A 825 18.42 26.91 1.88
C ASP A 825 17.59 26.59 0.63
N ILE A 826 16.30 26.30 0.84
CA ILE A 826 15.38 25.91 -0.21
C ILE A 826 14.58 27.09 -0.77
N GLN A 827 14.75 28.31 -0.25
CA GLN A 827 14.03 29.48 -0.75
C GLN A 827 14.36 29.76 -2.22
N PHE A 828 15.66 29.76 -2.57
CA PHE A 828 16.10 29.92 -3.96
C PHE A 828 15.57 28.82 -4.88
N LEU A 829 15.43 27.60 -4.37
CA LEU A 829 14.89 26.47 -5.13
C LEU A 829 13.39 26.66 -5.38
N ILE A 830 12.63 27.16 -4.41
CA ILE A 830 11.20 27.48 -4.56
C ILE A 830 11.02 28.51 -5.70
N ASP A 831 11.83 29.57 -5.69
CA ASP A 831 11.80 30.61 -6.71
C ASP A 831 12.20 30.06 -8.09
N GLU A 832 13.29 29.27 -8.16
CA GLU A 832 13.75 28.65 -9.41
C GLU A 832 12.71 27.68 -10.02
N ILE A 833 12.02 26.91 -9.18
CA ILE A 833 10.94 26.02 -9.62
C ILE A 833 9.77 26.84 -10.19
N TYR A 834 9.40 27.93 -9.51
CA TYR A 834 8.34 28.82 -9.99
C TYR A 834 8.71 29.45 -11.33
N ASP A 835 9.93 29.95 -11.47
CA ASP A 835 10.43 30.58 -12.69
C ASP A 835 10.50 29.59 -13.87
N LYS A 836 10.99 28.36 -13.65
CA LYS A 836 11.12 27.35 -14.71
C LYS A 836 9.81 26.66 -15.09
N LYS A 837 8.91 26.44 -14.13
CA LYS A 837 7.69 25.63 -14.34
C LYS A 837 6.41 26.45 -14.47
N GLY A 838 6.42 27.72 -14.04
CA GLY A 838 5.28 28.63 -14.12
C GLY A 838 4.06 28.25 -13.27
N ASN A 839 4.15 27.18 -12.47
CA ASN A 839 3.09 26.70 -11.59
C ASN A 839 3.70 25.92 -10.43
N ILE A 840 3.42 26.34 -9.20
CA ILE A 840 3.93 25.69 -7.99
C ILE A 840 2.91 24.77 -7.34
N SER A 841 1.63 24.96 -7.64
CA SER A 841 0.51 24.22 -7.07
C SER A 841 0.66 22.71 -7.28
N LYS A 842 1.19 22.28 -8.43
CA LYS A 842 1.49 20.86 -8.72
C LYS A 842 2.55 20.24 -7.82
N TYR A 843 3.46 21.04 -7.26
CA TYR A 843 4.61 20.57 -6.46
C TYR A 843 4.48 20.91 -4.98
N LYS A 844 3.33 21.48 -4.58
CA LYS A 844 3.09 21.99 -3.23
C LYS A 844 3.34 20.95 -2.15
N GLU A 845 2.90 19.71 -2.37
CA GLU A 845 3.09 18.63 -1.40
C GLU A 845 4.58 18.35 -1.13
N THR A 846 5.37 18.13 -2.19
CA THR A 846 6.82 17.89 -2.08
C THR A 846 7.53 19.08 -1.45
N LEU A 847 7.15 20.32 -1.79
CA LEU A 847 7.73 21.52 -1.20
C LEU A 847 7.41 21.65 0.29
N LEU A 848 6.19 21.32 0.72
CA LEU A 848 5.83 21.34 2.14
C LEU A 848 6.63 20.29 2.92
N LEU A 849 6.85 19.10 2.36
CA LEU A 849 7.76 18.10 2.90
C LEU A 849 9.20 18.63 3.05
N MET A 850 9.74 19.28 2.01
CA MET A 850 11.07 19.89 2.07
C MET A 850 11.17 20.99 3.14
N ILE A 851 10.11 21.78 3.31
CA ILE A 851 10.03 22.82 4.34
C ILE A 851 9.99 22.20 5.74
N GLU A 852 9.35 21.05 5.91
CA GLU A 852 9.30 20.34 7.19
C GLU A 852 10.70 19.94 7.69
N ALA A 853 11.62 19.58 6.78
CA ALA A 853 13.02 19.31 7.12
C ALA A 853 13.79 20.56 7.62
N ARG A 854 13.27 21.78 7.44
CA ARG A 854 13.94 23.01 7.86
C ARG A 854 13.80 23.28 9.36
N PRO A 855 14.71 24.08 9.97
CA PRO A 855 14.53 24.53 11.34
C PRO A 855 13.19 25.24 11.56
N SER A 856 12.53 24.99 12.69
CA SER A 856 11.17 25.49 13.00
C SER A 856 11.00 27.01 12.80
N LYS A 857 12.05 27.80 13.07
CA LYS A 857 12.07 29.26 12.87
C LYS A 857 11.91 29.71 11.41
N GLN A 858 12.26 28.87 10.43
CA GLN A 858 12.21 29.19 9.00
C GLN A 858 10.93 28.68 8.32
N ARG A 859 10.28 27.68 8.90
CA ARG A 859 9.14 26.97 8.27
C ARG A 859 7.97 27.90 7.94
N SER A 860 7.57 28.76 8.87
CA SER A 860 6.41 29.65 8.72
C SER A 860 6.53 30.56 7.50
N ASN A 861 7.71 31.16 7.29
CA ASN A 861 7.96 32.06 6.16
C ASN A 861 7.93 31.31 4.82
N LEU A 862 8.53 30.12 4.76
CA LEU A 862 8.56 29.31 3.54
C LEU A 862 7.17 28.76 3.19
N VAL A 863 6.40 28.30 4.19
CA VAL A 863 5.00 27.90 3.99
C VAL A 863 4.15 29.06 3.48
N ALA A 864 4.36 30.27 4.02
CA ALA A 864 3.68 31.47 3.55
C ALA A 864 4.05 31.82 2.10
N LEU A 865 5.31 31.64 1.70
CA LEU A 865 5.78 31.84 0.33
C LEU A 865 5.10 30.86 -0.63
N VAL A 866 5.16 29.56 -0.36
CA VAL A 866 4.55 28.52 -1.22
C VAL A 866 3.04 28.73 -1.34
N ASN A 867 2.34 29.04 -0.23
CA ASN A 867 0.90 29.31 -0.28
C ASN A 867 0.56 30.60 -1.04
N ARG A 868 1.44 31.60 -1.05
CA ARG A 868 1.25 32.83 -1.83
C ARG A 868 1.39 32.56 -3.33
N LEU A 869 2.45 31.87 -3.72
CA LEU A 869 2.69 31.48 -5.11
C LEU A 869 1.58 30.56 -5.63
N ALA A 870 1.15 29.56 -4.85
CA ALA A 870 0.02 28.69 -5.22
C ALA A 870 -1.31 29.44 -5.36
N LYS A 871 -1.52 30.51 -4.57
CA LYS A 871 -2.68 31.40 -4.79
C LYS A 871 -2.56 32.16 -6.10
N GLN A 872 -1.37 32.65 -6.46
CA GLN A 872 -1.16 33.34 -7.75
C GLN A 872 -1.47 32.42 -8.94
N ASP A 873 -1.07 31.14 -8.90
CA ASP A 873 -1.44 30.15 -9.92
C ASP A 873 -2.97 30.04 -10.13
N SER A 874 -3.74 30.12 -9.04
CA SER A 874 -5.21 30.04 -9.10
C SER A 874 -5.87 31.27 -9.72
N PHE A 875 -5.22 32.44 -9.63
CA PHE A 875 -5.68 33.68 -10.27
C PHE A 875 -5.31 33.70 -11.76
N ASP A 876 -4.12 33.21 -12.13
CA ASP A 876 -3.69 33.14 -13.54
C ASP A 876 -4.47 32.07 -14.33
N GLY A 877 -4.92 31.00 -13.67
CA GLY A 877 -5.80 29.98 -14.26
C GLY A 877 -7.21 30.46 -14.63
N LEU A 878 -7.70 31.54 -14.02
CA LEU A 878 -8.98 32.17 -14.38
C LEU A 878 -8.88 33.12 -15.59
N GLY A 879 -7.65 33.39 -16.07
CA GLY A 879 -7.37 34.33 -17.17
C GLY A 879 -6.90 33.70 -18.50
N ARG A 880 -6.65 32.39 -18.56
CA ARG A 880 -6.21 31.71 -19.80
C ARG A 880 -7.17 30.59 -20.21
N SER A 881 -8.26 30.98 -20.85
CA SER A 881 -8.95 30.12 -21.81
C SER A 881 -8.50 30.50 -23.24
N SER A 882 -7.35 29.99 -23.69
CA SER A 882 -7.14 29.66 -25.11
C SER A 882 -5.70 29.22 -25.41
N SER A 883 -5.64 28.21 -26.29
CA SER A 883 -4.58 27.77 -27.20
C SER A 883 -3.46 26.88 -26.65
N TYR A 884 -3.65 25.58 -26.94
CA TYR A 884 -2.67 24.61 -27.46
C TYR A 884 -1.20 24.76 -27.02
N ASP A 885 -0.74 23.83 -26.19
CA ASP A 885 0.63 23.35 -26.25
C ASP A 885 0.61 21.82 -26.38
N TYR A 886 1.20 21.35 -27.47
CA TYR A 886 1.42 19.95 -27.77
C TYR A 886 2.51 19.39 -26.85
N ASP A 887 2.21 18.24 -26.24
CA ASP A 887 3.21 17.37 -25.61
C ASP A 887 4.28 16.99 -26.66
N TYR A 888 5.53 17.32 -26.37
CA TYR A 888 6.69 16.60 -26.89
C TYR A 888 7.32 15.85 -25.72
N GLU A 889 6.87 14.60 -25.54
CA GLU A 889 7.67 13.56 -24.90
C GLU A 889 8.78 13.10 -25.87
N ASP A 890 9.80 12.50 -25.27
CA ASP A 890 10.90 11.72 -25.84
C ASP A 890 12.03 12.49 -26.55
N LEU A 891 13.12 12.71 -25.78
CA LEU A 891 14.46 12.20 -26.11
C LEU A 891 15.45 12.46 -24.94
N PHE A 892 16.01 11.35 -24.44
CA PHE A 892 17.20 11.13 -23.58
C PHE A 892 17.01 10.80 -22.09
#